data_AF-A0A4V2ELQ1-F1
#
_entry.id   AF-A0A4V2ELQ1-F1
#
_cell.length_a   1.000
_cell.length_b   1.000
_cell.length_c   1.000
_cell.angle_alpha   90.00
_cell.angle_beta   90.00
_cell.angle_gamma   90.00
#
_symmetry.space_group_name_H-M   'P 1'
#
loop_
_entity.id
_entity.type
_entity.pdbx_description
1 polymer ?
#
loop_
_entity_poly.entity_id
_entity_poly.type
_entity_poly.pdbx_seq_one_letter_code
_entity_poly.pdbx_strand_id
1 'polypeptide(L)'
;MDWLLLPFEVSFVQRAALAGLLVSAACALVGTWVVLRGMAFIGDAMSHGLLPGVAIASLAGGNLLVGAALSAGVMAAGVTALTRSRRLSQDTSIGLLFVGMLAAGVIIVSHSRSFAVDLTGFLFGDVLAVGPGDLIGLAVTLAVVATVSLLGHRYFVALSFDTRKARTLGLRPGLANALLLGLVTLTIVASFRVVGTLLVFGLLIAPAAAATFWAKRIPAIMALAAVFGAVATLTGLIVSWHWGTAAGATIAAVAVLLFFLSALASALRRWPRRALLATGLLVASCAQPPPPVADVPHGYVEGAEETAEAQSRLVVADAATGEVRVVDLITEQVTPAGRVEGVRAAAGDGRFGYLAGNGSVGIVDSGSWMVDHGDHVHYYRAPVRAVGPVAGPVPSAVHSDPAVTALSFPDGTTVLLDRARLDAGAIVETGRITRAPHQGAAVPYHEHILASEPDGVRVHDRQGRPVAAIDQPCPRLEGHASTRRGVVFGCADGALLVTEEGGAFRGEKIPYPGPGERATAFTHRPGSTTLAAKSGERGVWVLDVARRTWHHHDTGPVAAVNVVGEGAPLLVLGRDGVLRARDAATGAERAAAPLLPPDATGGAVIQVDTTRAYVNNPGSGELYEIDYNDNLRRARTFTVPGKASHMVETGR
;
A
#
# COMPACT_ATOMS: atom_id res chain seq x y z
N MET A 1 -1.64 -15.26 -33.39
CA MET A 1 -0.49 -15.76 -32.61
C MET A 1 0.11 -14.65 -31.77
N ASP A 2 0.10 -13.42 -32.29
CA ASP A 2 0.57 -12.20 -31.62
C ASP A 2 -0.02 -11.99 -30.22
N TRP A 3 -1.32 -12.25 -30.00
CA TRP A 3 -1.98 -12.15 -28.69
C TRP A 3 -1.36 -12.99 -27.55
N LEU A 4 -0.78 -14.15 -27.88
CA LEU A 4 -0.15 -15.05 -26.90
C LEU A 4 1.33 -14.73 -26.68
N LEU A 5 2.00 -14.16 -27.69
CA LEU A 5 3.44 -13.91 -27.67
C LEU A 5 3.78 -12.47 -27.25
N LEU A 6 2.86 -11.52 -27.42
CA LEU A 6 3.01 -10.10 -27.06
C LEU A 6 3.59 -9.88 -25.65
N PRO A 7 3.09 -10.55 -24.59
CA PRO A 7 3.62 -10.34 -23.24
C PRO A 7 5.09 -10.74 -23.13
N PHE A 8 5.51 -11.76 -23.89
CA PHE A 8 6.87 -12.32 -23.82
C PHE A 8 7.88 -11.59 -24.71
N GLU A 9 7.49 -10.56 -25.46
CA GLU A 9 8.45 -9.67 -26.11
C GLU A 9 9.15 -8.75 -25.10
N VAL A 10 8.54 -8.57 -23.92
CA VAL A 10 9.05 -7.71 -22.87
C VAL A 10 9.97 -8.47 -21.91
N SER A 11 11.19 -7.95 -21.72
CA SER A 11 12.25 -8.65 -20.99
C SER A 11 11.91 -8.98 -19.52
N PHE A 12 11.08 -8.17 -18.84
CA PHE A 12 10.70 -8.46 -17.46
C PHE A 12 9.69 -9.62 -17.36
N VAL A 13 8.77 -9.74 -18.33
CA VAL A 13 7.81 -10.87 -18.40
C VAL A 13 8.54 -12.17 -18.74
N GLN A 14 9.59 -12.12 -19.57
CA GLN A 14 10.45 -13.28 -19.83
C GLN A 14 11.14 -13.75 -18.54
N ARG A 15 11.68 -12.82 -17.73
CA ARG A 15 12.30 -13.15 -16.44
C ARG A 15 11.28 -13.69 -15.44
N ALA A 16 10.09 -13.09 -15.38
CA ALA A 16 8.96 -13.57 -14.60
C ALA A 16 8.57 -15.02 -14.96
N ALA A 17 8.49 -15.32 -16.25
CA ALA A 17 8.20 -16.66 -16.75
C ALA A 17 9.29 -17.66 -16.36
N LEU A 18 10.56 -17.32 -16.58
CA LEU A 18 11.69 -18.18 -16.19
C LEU A 18 11.71 -18.43 -14.67
N ALA A 19 11.49 -17.40 -13.86
CA ALA A 19 11.42 -17.54 -12.41
C ALA A 19 10.26 -18.45 -11.98
N GLY A 20 9.06 -18.22 -12.52
CA GLY A 20 7.89 -19.04 -12.22
C GLY A 20 8.05 -20.51 -12.66
N LEU A 21 8.76 -20.77 -13.77
CA LEU A 21 9.10 -22.12 -14.22
C LEU A 21 10.09 -22.80 -13.25
N LEU A 22 11.13 -22.10 -12.80
CA LEU A 22 12.10 -22.62 -11.83
C LEU A 22 11.41 -22.94 -10.48
N VAL A 23 10.57 -22.02 -10.00
CA VAL A 23 9.80 -22.21 -8.76
C VAL A 23 8.81 -23.36 -8.92
N SER A 24 8.08 -23.45 -10.04
CA SER A 24 7.17 -24.56 -10.34
C SER A 24 7.87 -25.91 -10.32
N ALA A 25 9.09 -26.01 -10.89
CA ALA A 25 9.87 -27.24 -10.88
C ALA A 25 10.33 -27.62 -9.47
N ALA A 26 10.82 -26.66 -8.68
CA ALA A 26 11.25 -26.91 -7.30
C ALA A 26 10.07 -27.32 -6.41
N CYS A 27 8.95 -26.61 -6.54
CA CYS A 27 7.70 -26.90 -5.85
C CYS A 27 7.12 -28.26 -6.25
N ALA A 28 7.19 -28.67 -7.52
CA ALA A 28 6.72 -29.98 -7.95
C ALA A 28 7.49 -31.14 -7.30
N LEU A 29 8.81 -31.00 -7.18
CA LEU A 29 9.67 -32.02 -6.56
C LEU A 29 9.35 -32.19 -5.07
N VAL A 30 9.32 -31.09 -4.33
CA VAL A 30 9.10 -31.11 -2.87
C VAL A 30 7.64 -31.33 -2.54
N GLY A 31 6.75 -30.64 -3.24
CA GLY A 31 5.29 -30.68 -3.09
C GLY A 31 4.71 -32.07 -3.30
N THR A 32 5.26 -32.87 -4.22
CA THR A 32 4.86 -34.27 -4.38
C THR A 32 5.00 -35.06 -3.08
N TRP A 33 6.11 -34.88 -2.34
CA TRP A 33 6.29 -35.55 -1.05
C TRP A 33 5.38 -34.98 0.03
N VAL A 34 5.12 -33.68 0.03
CA VAL A 34 4.21 -33.00 0.96
C VAL A 34 2.80 -33.57 0.80
N VAL A 35 2.29 -33.64 -0.43
CA VAL A 35 0.95 -34.16 -0.76
C VAL A 35 0.84 -35.65 -0.44
N LEU A 36 1.80 -36.48 -0.87
CA LEU A 36 1.74 -37.92 -0.64
C LEU A 36 1.80 -38.31 0.85
N ARG A 37 2.40 -37.46 1.70
CA ARG A 37 2.45 -37.66 3.15
C ARG A 37 1.31 -37.01 3.91
N GLY A 38 0.38 -36.34 3.23
CA GLY A 38 -0.74 -35.63 3.87
C GLY A 38 -0.32 -34.40 4.67
N MET A 39 0.86 -33.83 4.40
CA MET A 39 1.42 -32.73 5.17
C MET A 39 1.05 -31.36 4.56
N ALA A 40 -0.09 -31.22 3.89
CA ALA A 40 -0.40 -30.02 3.09
C ALA A 40 -0.32 -28.71 3.89
N PHE A 41 -0.66 -28.76 5.18
CA PHE A 41 -0.61 -27.63 6.10
C PHE A 41 0.81 -27.10 6.39
N ILE A 42 1.86 -27.88 6.08
CA ILE A 42 3.25 -27.45 6.33
C ILE A 42 3.64 -26.21 5.54
N GLY A 43 3.11 -26.03 4.33
CA GLY A 43 3.47 -24.89 3.48
C GLY A 43 3.00 -23.58 4.08
N ASP A 44 1.74 -23.54 4.53
CA ASP A 44 1.15 -22.38 5.19
C ASP A 44 1.81 -22.10 6.56
N ALA A 45 1.99 -23.16 7.35
CA ALA A 45 2.69 -23.07 8.63
C ALA A 45 4.09 -22.46 8.47
N MET A 46 4.85 -22.89 7.46
CA MET A 46 6.18 -22.35 7.17
C MET A 46 6.14 -20.88 6.75
N SER A 47 5.17 -20.48 5.92
CA SER A 47 5.03 -19.07 5.49
C SER A 47 4.86 -18.13 6.67
N HIS A 48 4.03 -18.49 7.64
CA HIS A 48 3.86 -17.71 8.87
C HIS A 48 5.01 -17.93 9.87
N GLY A 49 5.68 -19.07 9.80
CA GLY A 49 6.93 -19.34 10.51
C GLY A 49 8.09 -18.45 10.05
N LEU A 50 8.03 -17.81 8.87
CA LEU A 50 9.02 -16.81 8.45
C LEU A 50 8.86 -15.48 9.22
N LEU A 51 7.62 -15.16 9.65
CA LEU A 51 7.23 -13.84 10.15
C LEU A 51 8.11 -13.33 11.29
N PRO A 52 8.42 -14.10 12.35
CA PRO A 52 9.26 -13.59 13.46
C PRO A 52 10.66 -13.22 12.99
N GLY A 53 11.25 -14.02 12.10
CA GLY A 53 12.59 -13.77 11.58
C GLY A 53 12.65 -12.58 10.66
N VAL A 54 11.68 -12.46 9.75
CA VAL A 54 11.50 -11.28 8.89
C VAL A 54 11.32 -10.04 9.76
N ALA A 55 10.51 -10.14 10.82
CA ALA A 55 10.26 -9.02 11.70
C ALA A 55 11.51 -8.56 12.45
N ILE A 56 12.27 -9.50 13.05
CA ILE A 56 13.52 -9.20 13.73
C ILE A 56 14.56 -8.61 12.76
N ALA A 57 14.70 -9.20 11.57
CA ALA A 57 15.65 -8.70 10.57
C ALA A 57 15.29 -7.29 10.10
N SER A 58 13.99 -7.02 9.89
CA SER A 58 13.50 -5.68 9.54
C SER A 58 13.83 -4.65 10.63
N LEU A 59 13.52 -4.96 11.89
CA LEU A 59 13.79 -4.06 13.02
C LEU A 59 15.29 -3.83 13.28
N ALA A 60 16.13 -4.82 12.96
CA ALA A 60 17.59 -4.70 13.07
C ALA A 60 18.25 -4.01 11.85
N GLY A 61 17.48 -3.63 10.82
CA GLY A 61 18.03 -3.13 9.55
C GLY A 61 18.86 -4.17 8.78
N GLY A 62 18.63 -5.46 9.03
CA GLY A 62 19.35 -6.59 8.46
C GLY A 62 18.70 -7.17 7.20
N ASN A 63 19.29 -8.24 6.68
CA ASN A 63 18.77 -8.92 5.49
C ASN A 63 17.54 -9.79 5.82
N LEU A 64 16.38 -9.43 5.25
CA LEU A 64 15.10 -10.11 5.45
C LEU A 64 15.15 -11.61 5.08
N LEU A 65 15.90 -11.98 4.03
CA LEU A 65 16.04 -13.37 3.59
C LEU A 65 16.74 -14.22 4.65
N VAL A 66 17.76 -13.65 5.31
CA VAL A 66 18.49 -14.31 6.39
C VAL A 66 17.59 -14.49 7.62
N GLY A 67 16.83 -13.45 7.98
CA GLY A 67 15.83 -13.53 9.06
C GLY A 67 14.80 -14.63 8.80
N ALA A 68 14.22 -14.63 7.60
CA ALA A 68 13.27 -15.63 7.14
C ALA A 68 13.87 -17.05 7.20
N ALA A 69 15.08 -17.24 6.66
CA ALA A 69 15.78 -18.52 6.67
C ALA A 69 16.02 -19.06 8.09
N LEU A 70 16.46 -18.20 9.02
CA LEU A 70 16.70 -18.58 10.41
C LEU A 70 15.40 -18.99 11.11
N SER A 71 14.33 -18.23 10.94
CA SER A 71 13.05 -18.52 11.59
C SER A 71 12.40 -19.78 11.02
N ALA A 72 12.37 -19.96 9.70
CA ALA A 72 11.90 -21.21 9.11
C ALA A 72 12.78 -22.40 9.47
N GLY A 73 14.10 -22.20 9.65
CA GLY A 73 15.00 -23.21 10.19
C GLY A 73 14.64 -23.63 11.63
N VAL A 74 14.31 -22.65 12.49
CA VAL A 74 13.79 -22.90 13.85
C VAL A 74 12.48 -23.68 13.78
N MET A 75 11.57 -23.33 12.87
CA MET A 75 10.32 -24.06 12.67
C MET A 75 10.57 -25.51 12.24
N ALA A 76 11.41 -25.72 11.23
CA ALA A 76 11.74 -27.06 10.72
C ALA A 76 12.40 -27.93 11.80
N ALA A 77 13.31 -27.35 12.59
CA ALA A 77 13.95 -28.01 13.72
C ALA A 77 12.93 -28.34 14.82
N GLY A 78 12.02 -27.41 15.14
CA GLY A 78 10.93 -27.59 16.08
C GLY A 78 10.01 -28.73 15.66
N VAL A 79 9.52 -28.74 14.41
CA VAL A 79 8.65 -29.79 13.88
C VAL A 79 9.39 -31.13 13.95
N THR A 80 10.66 -31.17 13.56
CA THR A 80 11.49 -32.39 13.65
C THR A 80 11.67 -32.87 15.10
N ALA A 81 11.81 -31.97 16.07
CA ALA A 81 11.99 -32.30 17.47
C ALA A 81 10.68 -32.81 18.10
N LEU A 82 9.57 -32.09 17.90
CA LEU A 82 8.26 -32.44 18.47
C LEU A 82 7.73 -33.75 17.89
N THR A 83 7.94 -34.01 16.60
CA THR A 83 7.52 -35.26 15.94
C THR A 83 8.31 -36.50 16.38
N ARG A 84 9.39 -36.34 17.18
CA ARG A 84 10.03 -37.49 17.85
C ARG A 84 9.20 -38.04 19.01
N SER A 85 8.32 -37.23 19.59
CA SER A 85 7.40 -37.68 20.64
C SER A 85 6.33 -38.58 20.05
N ARG A 86 6.13 -39.77 20.62
CA ARG A 86 5.04 -40.67 20.20
C ARG A 86 3.64 -40.18 20.58
N ARG A 87 3.56 -39.12 21.39
CA ARG A 87 2.28 -38.59 21.93
C ARG A 87 1.67 -37.49 21.06
N LEU A 88 2.47 -36.85 20.19
CA LEU A 88 2.02 -35.74 19.35
C LEU A 88 1.91 -36.21 17.91
N SER A 89 0.79 -35.90 17.26
CA SER A 89 0.67 -36.10 15.82
C SER A 89 1.56 -35.09 15.09
N GLN A 90 1.90 -35.41 13.84
CA GLN A 90 2.67 -34.49 13.01
C GLN A 90 1.92 -33.18 12.77
N ASP A 91 0.61 -33.25 12.50
CA ASP A 91 -0.23 -32.08 12.25
C ASP A 91 -0.38 -31.21 13.51
N THR A 92 -0.52 -31.83 14.69
CA THR A 92 -0.54 -31.11 15.97
C THR A 92 0.77 -30.38 16.23
N SER A 93 1.91 -31.02 15.90
CA SER A 93 3.24 -30.40 16.07
C SER A 93 3.42 -29.19 15.15
N ILE A 94 2.97 -29.31 13.90
CA ILE A 94 2.99 -28.21 12.92
C ILE A 94 2.07 -27.07 13.38
N GLY A 95 0.83 -27.39 13.78
CA GLY A 95 -0.16 -26.41 14.24
C GLY A 95 0.29 -25.62 15.47
N LEU A 96 0.89 -26.30 16.48
CA LEU A 96 1.35 -25.62 17.69
C LEU A 96 2.51 -24.66 17.42
N LEU A 97 3.46 -25.07 16.56
CA LEU A 97 4.58 -24.21 16.16
C LEU A 97 4.10 -23.06 15.27
N PHE A 98 3.15 -23.31 14.37
CA PHE A 98 2.50 -22.28 13.57
C PHE A 98 1.90 -21.18 14.44
N VAL A 99 1.00 -21.54 15.38
CA VAL A 99 0.37 -20.56 16.27
C VAL A 99 1.40 -19.86 17.15
N GLY A 100 2.36 -20.60 17.72
CA GLY A 100 3.38 -20.02 18.60
C GLY A 100 4.31 -19.03 17.88
N MET A 101 4.74 -19.36 16.66
CA MET A 101 5.60 -18.49 15.87
C MET A 101 4.83 -17.30 15.30
N LEU A 102 3.59 -17.51 14.83
CA LEU A 102 2.73 -16.40 14.40
C LEU A 102 2.52 -15.42 15.55
N ALA A 103 2.16 -15.91 16.75
CA ALA A 103 2.01 -15.08 17.93
C ALA A 103 3.31 -14.33 18.28
N ALA A 104 4.47 -15.00 18.24
CA ALA A 104 5.76 -14.35 18.47
C ALA A 104 6.04 -13.22 17.45
N GLY A 105 5.77 -13.47 16.17
CA GLY A 105 5.92 -12.45 15.13
C GLY A 105 5.00 -11.26 15.36
N VAL A 106 3.72 -11.50 15.65
CA VAL A 106 2.74 -10.44 15.97
C VAL A 106 3.14 -9.65 17.22
N ILE A 107 3.63 -10.30 18.28
CA ILE A 107 4.13 -9.62 19.48
C ILE A 107 5.31 -8.70 19.15
N ILE A 108 6.29 -9.18 18.37
CA ILE A 108 7.45 -8.40 17.93
C ILE A 108 7.00 -7.18 17.12
N VAL A 109 6.09 -7.38 16.16
CA VAL A 109 5.56 -6.32 15.31
C VAL A 109 4.78 -5.30 16.12
N SER A 110 3.83 -5.73 16.96
CA SER A 110 2.96 -4.85 17.76
C SER A 110 3.72 -3.98 18.76
N HIS A 111 4.87 -4.43 19.25
CA HIS A 111 5.70 -3.65 20.16
C HIS A 111 6.58 -2.63 19.43
N SER A 112 6.76 -2.78 18.12
CA SER A 112 7.62 -1.92 17.33
C SER A 112 6.85 -0.72 16.78
N ARG A 113 7.34 0.49 17.07
CA ARG A 113 6.73 1.75 16.60
C ARG A 113 7.08 2.08 15.14
N SER A 114 7.89 1.23 14.48
CA SER A 114 8.49 1.47 13.17
C SER A 114 8.54 0.18 12.33
N PHE A 115 7.48 -0.65 12.36
CA PHE A 115 7.36 -1.78 11.44
C PHE A 115 6.88 -1.31 10.08
N ALA A 116 7.74 -1.32 9.07
CA ALA A 116 7.40 -1.03 7.68
C ALA A 116 7.87 -2.19 6.79
N VAL A 117 7.22 -3.34 6.92
CA VAL A 117 7.37 -4.43 5.95
C VAL A 117 6.20 -4.35 4.99
N ASP A 118 6.49 -4.29 3.69
CA ASP A 118 5.50 -4.39 2.63
C ASP A 118 4.83 -5.78 2.68
N LEU A 119 3.69 -5.85 3.38
CA LEU A 119 2.88 -7.06 3.53
C LEU A 119 2.39 -7.56 2.17
N THR A 120 2.10 -6.65 1.25
CA THR A 120 1.66 -6.95 -0.12
C THR A 120 2.79 -7.62 -0.89
N GLY A 121 3.98 -7.05 -0.87
CA GLY A 121 5.19 -7.67 -1.45
C GLY A 121 5.58 -8.99 -0.78
N PHE A 122 5.29 -9.19 0.50
CA PHE A 122 5.52 -10.46 1.19
C PHE A 122 4.49 -11.55 0.83
N LEU A 123 3.22 -11.17 0.71
CA LEU A 123 2.13 -12.10 0.42
C LEU A 123 2.11 -12.50 -1.06
N PHE A 124 2.25 -11.53 -1.96
CA PHE A 124 2.09 -11.70 -3.40
C PHE A 124 3.40 -11.69 -4.19
N GLY A 125 4.51 -11.25 -3.58
CA GLY A 125 5.79 -11.08 -4.28
C GLY A 125 5.70 -9.98 -5.34
N ASP A 126 6.85 -9.72 -5.99
CA ASP A 126 6.88 -8.95 -7.23
C ASP A 126 7.52 -9.80 -8.33
N VAL A 127 6.68 -10.66 -8.93
CA VAL A 127 7.09 -11.59 -9.99
C VAL A 127 7.60 -10.83 -11.22
N LEU A 128 7.20 -9.57 -11.40
CA LEU A 128 7.60 -8.75 -12.56
C LEU A 128 8.94 -8.04 -12.32
N ALA A 129 9.30 -7.74 -11.06
CA ALA A 129 10.58 -7.10 -10.70
C ALA A 129 11.78 -8.06 -10.60
N VAL A 130 11.66 -9.30 -11.08
CA VAL A 130 12.73 -10.32 -10.96
C VAL A 130 14.01 -9.88 -11.67
N GLY A 131 15.12 -9.90 -10.92
CA GLY A 131 16.46 -9.62 -11.42
C GLY A 131 17.21 -10.88 -11.87
N PRO A 132 18.33 -10.71 -12.60
CA PRO A 132 19.19 -11.84 -12.99
C PRO A 132 19.77 -12.63 -11.81
N GLY A 133 20.06 -11.95 -10.69
CA GLY A 133 20.57 -12.59 -9.47
C GLY A 133 19.57 -13.55 -8.83
N ASP A 134 18.28 -13.21 -8.87
CA ASP A 134 17.21 -14.04 -8.34
C ASP A 134 17.05 -15.33 -9.16
N LEU A 135 17.17 -15.24 -10.49
CA LEU A 135 17.15 -16.41 -11.38
C LEU A 135 18.28 -17.40 -11.07
N ILE A 136 19.48 -16.90 -10.80
CA ILE A 136 20.61 -17.75 -10.40
C ILE A 136 20.31 -18.42 -9.04
N GLY A 137 19.80 -17.66 -8.07
CA GLY A 137 19.41 -18.20 -6.77
C GLY A 137 18.35 -19.30 -6.86
N LEU A 138 17.33 -19.10 -7.70
CA LEU A 138 16.29 -20.09 -7.96
C LEU A 138 16.83 -21.32 -8.71
N ALA A 139 17.72 -21.13 -9.69
CA ALA A 139 18.34 -22.24 -10.42
C ALA A 139 19.23 -23.10 -9.51
N VAL A 140 20.03 -22.47 -8.64
CA VAL A 140 20.84 -23.16 -7.63
C VAL A 140 19.93 -23.92 -6.65
N THR A 141 18.85 -23.27 -6.20
CA THR A 141 17.87 -23.92 -5.30
C THR A 141 17.25 -25.15 -5.96
N LEU A 142 16.80 -25.03 -7.22
CA LEU A 142 16.27 -26.15 -7.98
C LEU A 142 17.30 -27.28 -8.13
N ALA A 143 18.55 -26.96 -8.43
CA ALA A 143 19.62 -27.95 -8.56
C ALA A 143 19.85 -28.72 -7.23
N VAL A 144 19.87 -28.01 -6.10
CA VAL A 144 19.98 -28.62 -4.77
C VAL A 144 18.77 -29.49 -4.47
N VAL A 145 17.56 -28.97 -4.67
CA VAL A 145 16.30 -29.69 -4.44
C VAL A 145 16.22 -30.95 -5.30
N ALA A 146 16.57 -30.88 -6.57
CA ALA A 146 16.61 -32.02 -7.48
C ALA A 146 17.65 -33.06 -7.05
N THR A 147 18.86 -32.63 -6.73
CA THR A 147 19.95 -33.53 -6.31
C THR A 147 19.59 -34.28 -5.04
N VAL A 148 19.12 -33.57 -4.00
CA VAL A 148 18.72 -34.20 -2.74
C VAL A 148 17.46 -35.06 -2.93
N SER A 149 16.51 -34.66 -3.78
CA SER A 149 15.33 -35.48 -4.10
C SER A 149 15.68 -36.78 -4.82
N LEU A 150 16.68 -36.76 -5.71
CA LEU A 150 17.17 -37.93 -6.43
C LEU A 150 17.94 -38.88 -5.50
N LEU A 151 18.94 -38.37 -4.78
CA LEU A 151 19.75 -39.16 -3.85
C LEU A 151 18.93 -39.67 -2.66
N GLY A 152 18.00 -38.84 -2.18
CA GLY A 152 17.10 -39.11 -1.07
C GLY A 152 15.86 -39.93 -1.44
N HIS A 153 15.61 -40.20 -2.72
CA HIS A 153 14.36 -40.80 -3.20
C HIS A 153 13.97 -42.05 -2.41
N ARG A 154 14.91 -43.00 -2.27
CA ARG A 154 14.67 -44.26 -1.56
C ARG A 154 14.34 -44.06 -0.07
N TYR A 155 14.93 -43.05 0.57
CA TYR A 155 14.66 -42.69 1.96
C TYR A 155 13.28 -42.04 2.12
N PHE A 156 12.91 -41.13 1.22
CA PHE A 156 11.62 -40.45 1.23
C PHE A 156 10.47 -41.42 0.94
N VAL A 157 10.63 -42.33 -0.03
CA VAL A 157 9.65 -43.41 -0.29
C VAL A 157 9.43 -44.25 0.96
N ALA A 158 10.50 -44.72 1.61
CA ALA A 158 10.37 -45.54 2.80
C ALA A 158 9.67 -44.81 3.95
N LEU A 159 9.95 -43.51 4.11
CA LEU A 159 9.31 -42.66 5.10
C LEU A 159 7.81 -42.44 4.83
N SER A 160 7.41 -42.31 3.56
CA SER A 160 6.01 -42.10 3.17
C SER A 160 5.10 -43.32 3.41
N PHE A 161 5.66 -44.53 3.49
CA PHE A 161 4.87 -45.75 3.76
C PHE A 161 4.76 -46.07 5.25
N ASP A 162 5.89 -46.29 5.93
CA ASP A 162 5.91 -46.56 7.37
C ASP A 162 7.30 -46.30 7.97
N THR A 163 7.35 -45.47 9.02
CA THR A 163 8.58 -45.16 9.76
C THR A 163 9.24 -46.38 10.39
N ARG A 164 8.47 -47.37 10.86
CA ARG A 164 8.96 -48.65 11.41
C ARG A 164 9.62 -49.51 10.32
N LYS A 165 8.99 -49.59 9.15
CA LYS A 165 9.52 -50.34 8.00
C LYS A 165 10.82 -49.72 7.48
N ALA A 166 10.94 -48.39 7.50
CA ALA A 166 12.19 -47.71 7.17
C ALA A 166 13.33 -48.09 8.13
N ARG A 167 13.07 -48.20 9.44
CA ARG A 167 14.09 -48.62 10.43
C ARG A 167 14.54 -50.06 10.24
N THR A 168 13.62 -50.99 9.95
CA THR A 168 13.97 -52.39 9.71
C THR A 168 14.78 -52.59 8.43
N LEU A 169 14.66 -51.67 7.46
CA LEU A 169 15.47 -51.64 6.24
C LEU A 169 16.85 -50.97 6.43
N GLY A 170 17.23 -50.64 7.68
CA GLY A 170 18.50 -49.97 7.99
C GLY A 170 18.54 -48.48 7.61
N LEU A 171 17.40 -47.88 7.25
CA LEU A 171 17.31 -46.47 6.87
C LEU A 171 17.14 -45.59 8.11
N ARG A 172 17.49 -44.31 7.99
CA ARG A 172 17.41 -43.30 9.05
C ARG A 172 16.19 -42.38 8.83
N PRO A 173 14.95 -42.78 9.19
CA PRO A 173 13.75 -42.01 8.88
C PRO A 173 13.71 -40.62 9.53
N GLY A 174 14.33 -40.44 10.70
CA GLY A 174 14.44 -39.12 11.33
C GLY A 174 15.26 -38.13 10.50
N LEU A 175 16.36 -38.59 9.91
CA LEU A 175 17.18 -37.78 9.00
C LEU A 175 16.46 -37.52 7.68
N ALA A 176 15.73 -38.51 7.15
CA ALA A 176 14.90 -38.33 5.96
C ALA A 176 13.78 -37.29 6.18
N ASN A 177 13.13 -37.29 7.35
CA ASN A 177 12.12 -36.29 7.68
C ASN A 177 12.73 -34.89 7.81
N ALA A 178 13.88 -34.77 8.50
CA ALA A 178 14.60 -33.50 8.64
C ALA A 178 15.05 -32.95 7.27
N LEU A 179 15.59 -33.82 6.40
CA LEU A 179 15.98 -33.44 5.04
C LEU A 179 14.77 -32.97 4.23
N LEU A 180 13.63 -33.67 4.30
CA LEU A 180 12.45 -33.25 3.57
C LEU A 180 11.91 -31.90 4.06
N LEU A 181 11.83 -31.68 5.38
CA LEU A 181 11.44 -30.38 5.95
C LEU A 181 12.44 -29.29 5.60
N GLY A 182 13.73 -29.62 5.53
CA GLY A 182 14.78 -28.73 5.03
C GLY A 182 14.59 -28.36 3.56
N LEU A 183 14.20 -29.30 2.69
CA LEU A 183 13.90 -29.01 1.28
C LEU A 183 12.65 -28.14 1.12
N VAL A 184 11.60 -28.38 1.91
CA VAL A 184 10.41 -27.51 1.98
C VAL A 184 10.83 -26.10 2.38
N THR A 185 11.57 -25.99 3.48
CA THR A 185 12.04 -24.71 4.01
C THR A 185 12.89 -23.95 2.98
N LEU A 186 13.87 -24.63 2.38
CA LEU A 186 14.73 -24.05 1.35
C LEU A 186 13.93 -23.55 0.15
N THR A 187 12.98 -24.35 -0.34
CA THR A 187 12.14 -23.99 -1.48
C THR A 187 11.27 -22.77 -1.16
N ILE A 188 10.67 -22.73 0.03
CA ILE A 188 9.84 -21.59 0.46
C ILE A 188 10.69 -20.33 0.63
N VAL A 189 11.80 -20.41 1.37
CA VAL A 189 12.69 -19.29 1.65
C VAL A 189 13.30 -18.71 0.37
N ALA A 190 13.74 -19.55 -0.57
CA ALA A 190 14.32 -19.08 -1.83
C ALA A 190 13.29 -18.44 -2.76
N SER A 191 12.03 -18.85 -2.68
CA SER A 191 10.99 -18.44 -3.63
C SER A 191 10.09 -17.30 -3.12
N PHE A 192 9.91 -17.13 -1.81
CA PHE A 192 8.92 -16.18 -1.28
C PHE A 192 9.23 -14.73 -1.64
N ARG A 193 10.49 -14.30 -1.68
CA ARG A 193 10.86 -12.92 -2.03
C ARG A 193 10.54 -12.60 -3.50
N VAL A 194 10.75 -13.59 -4.37
CA VAL A 194 10.58 -13.45 -5.82
C VAL A 194 9.10 -13.53 -6.18
N VAL A 195 8.40 -14.49 -5.59
CA VAL A 195 7.10 -14.95 -6.10
C VAL A 195 5.96 -14.80 -5.08
N GLY A 196 6.27 -14.49 -3.81
CA GLY A 196 5.30 -14.36 -2.73
C GLY A 196 4.99 -15.67 -2.03
N THR A 197 4.62 -15.59 -0.75
CA THR A 197 4.27 -16.77 0.05
C THR A 197 3.00 -17.47 -0.45
N LEU A 198 2.01 -16.70 -0.94
CA LEU A 198 0.75 -17.23 -1.47
C LEU A 198 0.97 -18.12 -2.71
N LEU A 199 1.71 -17.62 -3.69
CA LEU A 199 1.94 -18.35 -4.93
C LEU A 199 2.84 -19.57 -4.71
N VAL A 200 3.87 -19.45 -3.86
CA VAL A 200 4.70 -20.60 -3.48
C VAL A 200 3.86 -21.70 -2.85
N PHE A 201 2.94 -21.37 -1.94
CA PHE A 201 2.02 -22.35 -1.37
C PHE A 201 1.11 -23.00 -2.42
N GLY A 202 0.53 -22.19 -3.32
CA GLY A 202 -0.30 -22.66 -4.42
C GLY A 202 0.44 -23.66 -5.32
N LEU A 203 1.66 -23.32 -5.75
CA LEU A 203 2.49 -24.19 -6.61
C LEU A 203 3.06 -25.42 -5.88
N LEU A 204 3.25 -25.34 -4.57
CA LEU A 204 3.70 -26.47 -3.75
C LEU A 204 2.62 -27.55 -3.65
N ILE A 205 1.34 -27.18 -3.54
CA ILE A 205 0.26 -28.12 -3.26
C ILE A 205 -0.56 -28.48 -4.50
N ALA A 206 -1.10 -27.49 -5.22
CA ALA A 206 -2.13 -27.72 -6.23
C ALA A 206 -1.65 -28.55 -7.43
N PRO A 207 -0.49 -28.25 -8.07
CA PRO A 207 0.02 -29.06 -9.18
C PRO A 207 0.33 -30.51 -8.79
N ALA A 208 0.91 -30.71 -7.60
CA ALA A 208 1.23 -32.04 -7.08
C ALA A 208 -0.04 -32.85 -6.79
N ALA A 209 -1.04 -32.23 -6.15
CA ALA A 209 -2.33 -32.84 -5.90
C ALA A 209 -3.06 -33.18 -7.20
N ALA A 210 -3.05 -32.29 -8.18
CA ALA A 210 -3.64 -32.49 -9.50
C ALA A 210 -3.02 -33.70 -10.22
N ALA A 211 -1.69 -33.84 -10.15
CA ALA A 211 -0.95 -34.93 -10.78
C ALA A 211 -1.28 -36.32 -10.22
N THR A 212 -1.70 -36.40 -8.95
CA THR A 212 -2.02 -37.70 -8.30
C THR A 212 -3.23 -38.41 -8.93
N PHE A 213 -4.12 -37.68 -9.61
CA PHE A 213 -5.27 -38.28 -10.31
C PHE A 213 -4.86 -39.05 -11.57
N TRP A 214 -3.69 -38.75 -12.13
CA TRP A 214 -3.28 -39.21 -13.47
C TRP A 214 -2.07 -40.14 -13.44
N ALA A 215 -1.20 -40.04 -12.43
CA ALA A 215 0.02 -40.83 -12.30
C ALA A 215 0.05 -41.66 -11.01
N LYS A 216 0.57 -42.89 -11.10
CA LYS A 216 0.70 -43.82 -9.97
C LYS A 216 2.15 -43.99 -9.47
N ARG A 217 3.13 -43.55 -10.26
CA ARG A 217 4.56 -43.61 -9.90
C ARG A 217 5.02 -42.24 -9.44
N ILE A 218 5.75 -42.18 -8.33
CA ILE A 218 6.19 -40.90 -7.73
C ILE A 218 6.95 -40.00 -8.72
N PRO A 219 7.94 -40.50 -9.50
CA PRO A 219 8.61 -39.65 -10.49
C PRO A 219 7.68 -39.12 -11.59
N ALA A 220 6.64 -39.90 -11.95
CA ALA A 220 5.64 -39.45 -12.92
C ALA A 220 4.70 -38.39 -12.33
N ILE A 221 4.38 -38.48 -11.04
CA ILE A 221 3.63 -37.42 -10.33
C ILE A 221 4.47 -36.14 -10.30
N MET A 222 5.77 -36.22 -9.98
CA MET A 222 6.67 -35.06 -9.97
C MET A 222 6.77 -34.38 -11.34
N ALA A 223 6.96 -35.17 -12.41
CA ALA A 223 7.05 -34.64 -13.77
C ALA A 223 5.74 -33.96 -14.20
N LEU A 224 4.60 -34.60 -13.92
CA LEU A 224 3.30 -34.04 -14.27
C LEU A 224 2.95 -32.80 -13.43
N ALA A 225 3.35 -32.77 -12.15
CA ALA A 225 3.21 -31.60 -11.30
C ALA A 225 4.03 -30.42 -11.82
N ALA A 226 5.25 -30.66 -12.31
CA ALA A 226 6.08 -29.62 -12.92
C ALA A 226 5.43 -29.08 -14.20
N VAL A 227 4.83 -29.94 -15.02
CA VAL A 227 4.06 -29.53 -16.22
C VAL A 227 2.84 -28.69 -15.82
N PHE A 228 2.04 -29.11 -14.85
CA PHE A 228 0.90 -28.34 -14.39
C PHE A 228 1.30 -27.00 -13.77
N GLY A 229 2.40 -26.94 -13.01
CA GLY A 229 2.94 -25.69 -12.49
C GLY A 229 3.43 -24.75 -13.60
N ALA A 230 4.11 -25.29 -14.62
CA ALA A 230 4.53 -24.52 -15.79
C ALA A 230 3.35 -23.96 -16.59
N VAL A 231 2.31 -24.77 -16.82
CA VAL A 231 1.06 -24.31 -17.46
C VAL A 231 0.41 -23.22 -16.61
N ALA A 232 0.31 -23.41 -15.29
CA ALA A 232 -0.25 -22.40 -14.40
C ALA A 232 0.52 -21.07 -14.47
N THR A 233 1.85 -21.13 -14.51
CA THR A 233 2.72 -19.96 -14.61
C THR A 233 2.51 -19.23 -15.93
N LEU A 234 2.59 -19.94 -17.06
CA LEU A 234 2.46 -19.32 -18.38
C LEU A 234 1.05 -18.76 -18.60
N THR A 235 0.02 -19.54 -18.31
CA THR A 235 -1.38 -19.08 -18.45
C THR A 235 -1.68 -17.96 -17.47
N GLY A 236 -1.22 -18.05 -16.22
CA GLY A 236 -1.41 -17.01 -15.22
C GLY A 236 -0.77 -15.69 -15.60
N LEU A 237 0.45 -15.70 -16.16
CA LEU A 237 1.11 -14.50 -16.67
C LEU A 237 0.35 -13.88 -17.85
N ILE A 238 -0.09 -14.70 -18.81
CA ILE A 238 -0.88 -14.23 -19.97
C ILE A 238 -2.20 -13.60 -19.51
N VAL A 239 -2.91 -14.24 -18.58
CA VAL A 239 -4.18 -13.71 -18.04
C VAL A 239 -3.91 -12.42 -17.27
N SER A 240 -2.88 -12.38 -16.43
CA SER A 240 -2.54 -11.19 -15.64
C SER A 240 -2.19 -9.99 -16.52
N TRP A 241 -1.50 -10.22 -17.63
CA TRP A 241 -1.13 -9.18 -18.60
C TRP A 241 -2.36 -8.54 -19.24
N HIS A 242 -3.33 -9.36 -19.67
CA HIS A 242 -4.50 -8.86 -20.39
C HIS A 242 -5.59 -8.30 -19.48
N TRP A 243 -5.68 -8.78 -18.24
CA TRP A 243 -6.72 -8.37 -17.28
C TRP A 243 -6.19 -7.43 -16.18
N GLY A 244 -4.90 -7.08 -16.20
CA GLY A 244 -4.31 -6.17 -15.21
C GLY A 244 -4.33 -6.70 -13.77
N THR A 245 -4.39 -8.02 -13.59
CA THR A 245 -4.47 -8.65 -12.25
C THR A 245 -3.08 -8.93 -11.68
N ALA A 246 -2.97 -9.08 -10.36
CA ALA A 246 -1.72 -9.45 -9.72
C ALA A 246 -1.19 -10.80 -10.26
N ALA A 247 0.00 -10.80 -10.87
CA ALA A 247 0.57 -11.97 -11.53
C ALA A 247 0.68 -13.18 -10.59
N GLY A 248 1.20 -12.96 -9.37
CA GLY A 248 1.35 -14.00 -8.36
C GLY A 248 0.04 -14.69 -8.00
N ALA A 249 -0.99 -13.90 -7.68
CA ALA A 249 -2.32 -14.39 -7.34
C ALA A 249 -3.00 -15.11 -8.53
N THR A 250 -2.82 -14.58 -9.75
CA THR A 250 -3.41 -15.15 -10.97
C THR A 250 -2.83 -16.53 -11.29
N ILE A 251 -1.51 -16.70 -11.18
CA ILE A 251 -0.86 -18.01 -11.36
C ILE A 251 -1.36 -19.00 -10.30
N ALA A 252 -1.50 -18.57 -9.04
CA ALA A 252 -1.99 -19.42 -7.97
C ALA A 252 -3.43 -19.89 -8.23
N ALA A 253 -4.30 -18.96 -8.66
CA ALA A 253 -5.67 -19.26 -9.05
C ALA A 253 -5.74 -20.27 -10.21
N VAL A 254 -4.89 -20.12 -11.23
CA VAL A 254 -4.81 -21.09 -12.34
C VAL A 254 -4.33 -22.46 -11.83
N ALA A 255 -3.35 -22.51 -10.94
CA ALA A 255 -2.87 -23.77 -10.36
C ALA A 255 -3.98 -24.52 -9.60
N VAL A 256 -4.77 -23.78 -8.80
CA VAL A 256 -5.95 -24.32 -8.09
C VAL A 256 -7.03 -24.77 -9.06
N LEU A 257 -7.29 -23.99 -10.12
CA LEU A 257 -8.25 -24.36 -11.17
C LEU A 257 -7.82 -25.67 -11.86
N LEU A 258 -6.54 -25.83 -12.20
CA LEU A 258 -6.01 -27.06 -12.79
C LEU A 258 -6.19 -28.28 -11.88
N PHE A 259 -6.12 -28.11 -10.56
CA PHE A 259 -6.46 -29.16 -9.60
C PHE A 259 -7.93 -29.58 -9.70
N PHE A 260 -8.86 -28.62 -9.62
CA PHE A 260 -10.28 -28.93 -9.70
C PHE A 260 -10.68 -29.54 -11.05
N LEU A 261 -10.11 -29.04 -12.16
CA LEU A 261 -10.29 -29.62 -13.49
C LEU A 261 -9.75 -31.05 -13.57
N SER A 262 -8.59 -31.32 -12.98
CA SER A 262 -8.01 -32.67 -12.91
C SER A 262 -8.88 -33.62 -12.09
N ALA A 263 -9.41 -33.16 -10.95
CA ALA A 263 -10.31 -33.93 -10.10
C ALA A 263 -11.63 -34.25 -10.83
N LEU A 264 -12.25 -33.24 -11.46
CA LEU A 264 -13.49 -33.41 -12.22
C LEU A 264 -13.32 -34.35 -13.41
N ALA A 265 -12.26 -34.18 -14.20
CA ALA A 265 -11.98 -35.04 -15.33
C ALA A 265 -11.70 -36.49 -14.89
N SER A 266 -11.04 -36.69 -13.75
CA SER A 266 -10.85 -38.02 -13.15
C SER A 266 -12.17 -38.65 -12.69
N ALA A 267 -13.05 -37.86 -12.08
CA ALA A 267 -14.38 -38.31 -11.66
C ALA A 267 -15.25 -38.73 -12.87
N LEU A 268 -15.31 -37.88 -13.91
CA LEU A 268 -16.05 -38.15 -15.14
C LEU A 268 -15.55 -39.40 -15.87
N ARG A 269 -14.23 -39.67 -15.83
CA ARG A 269 -13.64 -40.88 -16.42
C ARG A 269 -14.02 -42.16 -15.66
N ARG A 270 -14.32 -42.07 -14.36
CA ARG A 270 -14.64 -43.21 -13.49
C ARG A 270 -16.14 -43.49 -13.39
N TRP A 271 -17.01 -42.59 -13.85
CA TRP A 271 -18.44 -42.80 -13.87
C TRP A 271 -18.87 -43.74 -15.01
N PRO A 272 -19.73 -44.75 -14.76
CA PRO A 272 -20.26 -45.59 -15.84
C PRO A 272 -21.09 -44.72 -16.78
N ARG A 273 -20.87 -44.88 -18.09
CA ARG A 273 -21.46 -44.09 -19.21
C ARG A 273 -22.99 -43.92 -19.17
N ARG A 274 -23.71 -44.70 -18.35
CA ARG A 274 -25.17 -44.66 -18.21
C ARG A 274 -25.68 -43.62 -17.20
N ALA A 275 -24.83 -43.06 -16.33
CA ALA A 275 -25.24 -42.04 -15.35
C ALA A 275 -25.19 -40.60 -15.88
N LEU A 276 -24.48 -40.35 -17.00
CA LEU A 276 -24.27 -39.01 -17.57
C LEU A 276 -25.53 -38.41 -18.22
N LEU A 277 -26.53 -39.23 -18.56
CA LEU A 277 -27.79 -38.76 -19.15
C LEU A 277 -28.81 -38.25 -18.11
N ALA A 278 -28.64 -38.58 -16.82
CA ALA A 278 -29.57 -38.16 -15.76
C ALA A 278 -29.20 -36.79 -15.15
N THR A 279 -27.92 -36.41 -15.17
CA THR A 279 -27.46 -35.17 -14.51
C THR A 279 -27.55 -33.93 -15.41
N GLY A 280 -27.69 -34.11 -16.73
CA GLY A 280 -27.85 -33.00 -17.69
C GLY A 280 -29.19 -32.26 -17.57
N LEU A 281 -30.21 -32.87 -16.96
CA LEU A 281 -31.54 -32.27 -16.79
C LEU A 281 -31.72 -31.44 -15.50
N LEU A 282 -30.75 -31.46 -14.57
CA LEU A 282 -30.88 -30.74 -13.29
C LEU A 282 -30.21 -29.36 -13.25
N VAL A 283 -29.38 -29.01 -14.24
CA VAL A 283 -28.65 -27.71 -14.26
C VAL A 283 -29.48 -26.58 -14.91
N ALA A 284 -30.64 -26.90 -15.50
CA ALA A 284 -31.53 -25.89 -16.10
C ALA A 284 -32.56 -25.28 -15.12
N SER A 285 -32.54 -25.65 -13.85
CA SER A 285 -33.54 -25.20 -12.86
C SER A 285 -32.92 -24.72 -11.55
N CYS A 286 -31.90 -23.86 -11.64
CA CYS A 286 -31.53 -22.96 -10.55
C CYS A 286 -31.28 -21.57 -11.14
N ALA A 287 -32.37 -20.88 -11.51
CA ALA A 287 -32.32 -19.43 -11.52
C ALA A 287 -32.09 -18.99 -10.06
N GLN A 288 -30.86 -18.55 -9.77
CA GLN A 288 -30.55 -17.94 -8.49
C GLN A 288 -31.42 -16.67 -8.34
N PRO A 289 -32.05 -16.44 -7.17
CA PRO A 289 -32.42 -15.08 -6.82
C PRO A 289 -31.15 -14.22 -6.82
N PRO A 290 -31.24 -12.91 -7.13
CA PRO A 290 -30.07 -12.04 -7.10
C PRO A 290 -29.35 -12.23 -5.76
N PRO A 291 -28.01 -12.18 -5.75
CA PRO A 291 -27.27 -12.26 -4.50
C PRO A 291 -27.87 -11.27 -3.50
N PRO A 292 -27.91 -11.59 -2.20
CA PRO A 292 -28.24 -10.59 -1.21
C PRO A 292 -27.34 -9.39 -1.50
N VAL A 293 -27.95 -8.19 -1.54
CA VAL A 293 -27.22 -6.93 -1.68
C VAL A 293 -26.06 -7.02 -0.71
N ALA A 294 -24.83 -7.11 -1.23
CA ALA A 294 -23.65 -7.05 -0.41
C ALA A 294 -23.80 -5.79 0.45
N ASP A 295 -23.58 -5.91 1.77
CA ASP A 295 -23.58 -4.73 2.63
C ASP A 295 -22.75 -3.66 1.94
N VAL A 296 -23.37 -2.50 1.69
CA VAL A 296 -22.73 -1.41 0.96
C VAL A 296 -21.41 -1.12 1.67
N PRO A 297 -20.25 -1.35 1.02
CA PRO A 297 -18.96 -1.14 1.65
C PRO A 297 -18.88 0.29 2.20
N HIS A 298 -18.30 0.47 3.38
CA HIS A 298 -18.20 1.80 3.98
C HIS A 298 -17.40 2.74 3.06
N GLY A 299 -18.00 3.89 2.73
CA GLY A 299 -17.42 4.86 1.79
C GLY A 299 -17.66 4.57 0.31
N TYR A 300 -18.44 3.53 -0.03
CA TYR A 300 -18.97 3.34 -1.38
C TYR A 300 -19.91 4.48 -1.77
N VAL A 301 -19.76 4.96 -3.01
CA VAL A 301 -20.70 5.87 -3.65
C VAL A 301 -21.27 5.17 -4.88
N GLU A 302 -22.57 5.36 -5.15
CA GLU A 302 -23.22 4.79 -6.33
C GLU A 302 -22.47 5.17 -7.62
N GLY A 303 -22.10 4.16 -8.41
CA GLY A 303 -21.31 4.32 -9.64
C GLY A 303 -19.80 4.34 -9.45
N ALA A 304 -19.30 4.14 -8.22
CA ALA A 304 -17.89 3.95 -7.94
C ALA A 304 -17.47 2.48 -8.15
N GLU A 305 -16.24 2.29 -8.62
CA GLU A 305 -15.54 1.02 -8.70
C GLU A 305 -14.51 0.95 -7.56
N GLU A 306 -14.54 -0.13 -6.79
CA GLU A 306 -13.47 -0.41 -5.82
C GLU A 306 -12.26 -0.99 -6.54
N THR A 307 -11.08 -0.45 -6.28
CA THR A 307 -9.81 -0.81 -6.92
C THR A 307 -8.84 -1.41 -5.90
N ALA A 308 -7.95 -2.29 -6.37
CA ALA A 308 -6.95 -2.92 -5.51
C ALA A 308 -5.83 -1.97 -5.05
N GLU A 309 -5.62 -0.86 -5.77
CA GLU A 309 -4.53 0.08 -5.56
C GLU A 309 -5.03 1.53 -5.61
N ALA A 310 -4.26 2.43 -4.99
CA ALA A 310 -4.54 3.86 -4.94
C ALA A 310 -4.65 4.47 -6.34
N GLN A 311 -5.71 5.24 -6.57
CA GLN A 311 -6.04 5.84 -7.87
C GLN A 311 -5.63 7.31 -7.88
N SER A 312 -4.37 7.63 -7.58
CA SER A 312 -3.92 9.00 -7.37
C SER A 312 -4.17 9.89 -8.60
N ARG A 313 -4.71 11.09 -8.35
CA ARG A 313 -5.06 12.09 -9.37
C ARG A 313 -4.59 13.48 -8.96
N LEU A 314 -4.19 14.28 -9.94
CA LEU A 314 -3.86 15.69 -9.74
C LEU A 314 -5.00 16.56 -10.28
N VAL A 315 -5.58 17.41 -9.43
CA VAL A 315 -6.48 18.49 -9.84
C VAL A 315 -5.61 19.71 -10.16
N VAL A 316 -5.68 20.18 -11.39
CA VAL A 316 -4.82 21.24 -11.93
C VAL A 316 -5.70 22.37 -12.47
N ALA A 317 -5.36 23.60 -12.09
CA ALA A 317 -6.09 24.80 -12.54
C ALA A 317 -5.16 25.82 -13.18
N ASP A 318 -5.63 26.39 -14.28
CA ASP A 318 -5.00 27.52 -14.97
C ASP A 318 -5.56 28.83 -14.39
N ALA A 319 -4.70 29.64 -13.76
CA ALA A 319 -5.14 30.88 -13.10
C ALA A 319 -5.63 31.94 -14.10
N ALA A 320 -5.14 31.93 -15.34
CA ALA A 320 -5.47 32.93 -16.35
C ALA A 320 -6.76 32.57 -17.10
N THR A 321 -6.91 31.31 -17.51
CA THR A 321 -8.09 30.87 -18.25
C THR A 321 -9.23 30.41 -17.33
N GLY A 322 -8.90 29.98 -16.11
CA GLY A 322 -9.83 29.38 -15.16
C GLY A 322 -10.13 27.91 -15.43
N GLU A 323 -9.55 27.32 -16.48
CA GLU A 323 -9.77 25.92 -16.84
C GLU A 323 -9.26 24.98 -15.75
N VAL A 324 -10.07 23.97 -15.41
CA VAL A 324 -9.73 22.96 -14.42
C VAL A 324 -9.68 21.59 -15.09
N ARG A 325 -8.65 20.82 -14.74
CA ARG A 325 -8.41 19.48 -15.30
C ARG A 325 -8.00 18.53 -14.19
N VAL A 326 -8.29 17.25 -14.40
CA VAL A 326 -7.83 16.16 -13.54
C VAL A 326 -6.91 15.27 -14.35
N VAL A 327 -5.67 15.13 -13.90
CA VAL A 327 -4.67 14.24 -14.48
C VAL A 327 -4.67 12.94 -13.69
N ASP A 328 -4.95 11.84 -14.37
CA ASP A 328 -4.89 10.49 -13.79
C ASP A 328 -3.46 9.97 -13.86
N LEU A 329 -2.83 9.73 -12.70
CA LEU A 329 -1.38 9.43 -12.62
C LEU A 329 -1.03 8.01 -13.08
N ILE A 330 -2.04 7.15 -13.21
CA ILE A 330 -1.90 5.77 -13.68
C ILE A 330 -2.07 5.73 -15.20
N THR A 331 -3.19 6.26 -15.70
CA THR A 331 -3.55 6.19 -17.13
C THR A 331 -3.01 7.33 -17.97
N GLU A 332 -2.46 8.36 -17.32
CA GLU A 332 -1.98 9.62 -17.93
C GLU A 332 -3.10 10.43 -18.61
N GLN A 333 -4.36 10.04 -18.39
CA GLN A 333 -5.52 10.71 -18.98
C GLN A 333 -5.74 12.07 -18.34
N VAL A 334 -5.88 13.10 -19.17
CA VAL A 334 -6.26 14.46 -18.74
C VAL A 334 -7.75 14.66 -19.01
N THR A 335 -8.52 14.79 -17.94
CA THR A 335 -9.99 14.95 -18.00
C THR A 335 -10.38 16.39 -17.66
N PRO A 336 -11.13 17.10 -18.53
CA PRO A 336 -11.70 18.40 -18.19
C PRO A 336 -12.64 18.31 -16.99
N ALA A 337 -12.55 19.26 -16.05
CA ALA A 337 -13.28 19.23 -14.79
C ALA A 337 -14.00 20.56 -14.49
N GLY A 338 -14.34 21.31 -15.53
CA GLY A 338 -15.05 22.58 -15.44
C GLY A 338 -14.12 23.79 -15.41
N ARG A 339 -14.66 24.92 -14.94
CA ARG A 339 -13.98 26.22 -14.97
C ARG A 339 -14.25 26.99 -13.68
N VAL A 340 -13.22 27.60 -13.11
CA VAL A 340 -13.29 28.51 -11.97
C VAL A 340 -12.52 29.78 -12.31
N GLU A 341 -13.20 30.92 -12.31
CA GLU A 341 -12.58 32.17 -12.75
C GLU A 341 -11.61 32.73 -11.70
N GLY A 342 -10.42 33.14 -12.17
CA GLY A 342 -9.45 33.84 -11.34
C GLY A 342 -8.97 33.03 -10.15
N VAL A 343 -8.65 31.74 -10.36
CA VAL A 343 -8.10 30.85 -9.31
C VAL A 343 -6.85 31.48 -8.72
N ARG A 344 -6.82 31.60 -7.38
CA ARG A 344 -5.68 32.10 -6.59
C ARG A 344 -5.13 31.09 -5.61
N ALA A 345 -5.89 30.05 -5.31
CA ALA A 345 -5.48 28.98 -4.42
C ALA A 345 -6.20 27.67 -4.77
N ALA A 346 -5.55 26.57 -4.44
CA ALA A 346 -6.11 25.23 -4.49
C ALA A 346 -5.85 24.53 -3.15
N ALA A 347 -6.85 23.84 -2.63
CA ALA A 347 -6.75 22.94 -1.49
C ALA A 347 -7.38 21.60 -1.84
N GLY A 348 -7.07 20.56 -1.08
CA GLY A 348 -7.63 19.24 -1.28
C GLY A 348 -7.78 18.51 0.03
N ASP A 349 -8.74 17.59 0.08
CA ASP A 349 -9.10 16.85 1.29
C ASP A 349 -8.97 15.33 1.12
N GLY A 350 -8.21 14.90 0.10
CA GLY A 350 -8.06 13.48 -0.27
C GLY A 350 -8.97 13.06 -1.41
N ARG A 351 -10.17 13.65 -1.58
CA ARG A 351 -11.08 13.33 -2.70
C ARG A 351 -11.39 14.53 -3.59
N PHE A 352 -11.68 15.67 -2.98
CA PHE A 352 -12.11 16.86 -3.68
C PHE A 352 -10.97 17.87 -3.81
N GLY A 353 -10.93 18.56 -4.94
CA GLY A 353 -10.18 19.78 -5.14
C GLY A 353 -11.06 21.01 -4.90
N TYR A 354 -10.59 21.94 -4.07
CA TYR A 354 -11.25 23.20 -3.74
C TYR A 354 -10.45 24.34 -4.37
N LEU A 355 -10.99 24.94 -5.41
CA LEU A 355 -10.33 25.98 -6.20
C LEU A 355 -10.98 27.31 -5.93
N ALA A 356 -10.23 28.24 -5.34
CA ALA A 356 -10.79 29.51 -4.89
C ALA A 356 -10.39 30.67 -5.80
N GLY A 357 -11.38 31.43 -6.26
CA GLY A 357 -11.20 32.55 -7.18
C GLY A 357 -12.43 33.47 -7.20
N ASN A 358 -12.20 34.77 -7.35
CA ASN A 358 -13.24 35.80 -7.53
C ASN A 358 -14.44 35.74 -6.54
N GLY A 359 -14.19 35.39 -5.27
CA GLY A 359 -15.24 35.33 -4.25
C GLY A 359 -16.09 34.05 -4.28
N SER A 360 -15.60 33.01 -4.95
CA SER A 360 -16.19 31.68 -4.97
C SER A 360 -15.14 30.59 -4.80
N VAL A 361 -15.56 29.42 -4.31
CA VAL A 361 -14.76 28.20 -4.19
C VAL A 361 -15.42 27.13 -5.04
N GLY A 362 -14.85 26.84 -6.21
CA GLY A 362 -15.30 25.74 -7.06
C GLY A 362 -14.83 24.40 -6.48
N ILE A 363 -15.77 23.47 -6.33
CA ILE A 363 -15.49 22.11 -5.83
C ILE A 363 -15.49 21.14 -7.01
N VAL A 364 -14.40 20.38 -7.13
CA VAL A 364 -14.22 19.33 -8.12
C VAL A 364 -14.02 18.00 -7.41
N ASP A 365 -14.88 17.03 -7.72
CA ASP A 365 -14.67 15.63 -7.33
C ASP A 365 -13.68 15.03 -8.34
N SER A 366 -12.49 14.67 -7.86
CA SER A 366 -11.52 14.03 -8.74
C SER A 366 -11.97 12.62 -9.13
N GLY A 367 -13.00 12.06 -8.49
CA GLY A 367 -13.45 10.70 -8.71
C GLY A 367 -12.43 9.68 -8.22
N SER A 368 -11.65 10.02 -7.19
CA SER A 368 -10.73 9.10 -6.56
C SER A 368 -10.62 9.38 -5.07
N TRP A 369 -10.76 8.35 -4.25
CA TRP A 369 -10.59 8.43 -2.79
C TRP A 369 -10.18 7.08 -2.22
N MET A 370 -9.77 7.10 -0.96
CA MET A 370 -9.55 5.90 -0.18
C MET A 370 -10.34 5.93 1.12
N VAL A 371 -10.53 4.75 1.71
CA VAL A 371 -11.10 4.56 3.04
C VAL A 371 -10.12 3.70 3.83
N ASP A 372 -9.49 4.30 4.84
CA ASP A 372 -8.52 3.62 5.71
C ASP A 372 -9.22 3.08 6.96
N HIS A 373 -9.16 1.76 7.14
CA HIS A 373 -9.67 1.05 8.33
C HIS A 373 -8.59 0.82 9.40
N GLY A 374 -7.36 1.24 9.14
CA GLY A 374 -6.19 1.07 10.00
C GLY A 374 -5.45 -0.25 9.78
N ASP A 375 -6.17 -1.34 9.50
CA ASP A 375 -5.60 -2.65 9.15
C ASP A 375 -5.59 -2.92 7.63
N HIS A 376 -6.45 -2.25 6.87
CA HIS A 376 -6.46 -2.25 5.41
C HIS A 376 -7.07 -0.95 4.87
N VAL A 377 -6.90 -0.72 3.58
CA VAL A 377 -7.40 0.47 2.86
C VAL A 377 -8.19 0.01 1.65
N HIS A 378 -9.41 0.53 1.48
CA HIS A 378 -10.15 0.42 0.22
C HIS A 378 -9.85 1.63 -0.66
N TYR A 379 -9.65 1.39 -1.94
CA TYR A 379 -9.48 2.45 -2.93
C TYR A 379 -10.68 2.47 -3.85
N TYR A 380 -11.11 3.66 -4.23
CA TYR A 380 -12.28 3.84 -5.08
C TYR A 380 -11.97 4.76 -6.24
N ARG A 381 -12.56 4.44 -7.40
CA ARG A 381 -12.54 5.25 -8.61
C ARG A 381 -13.96 5.53 -9.07
N ALA A 382 -14.19 6.75 -9.51
CA ALA A 382 -15.41 7.20 -10.16
C ALA A 382 -15.07 8.20 -11.30
N PRO A 383 -16.04 8.54 -12.16
CA PRO A 383 -15.87 9.63 -13.12
C PRO A 383 -15.57 10.97 -12.43
N VAL A 384 -14.69 11.76 -13.04
CA VAL A 384 -14.41 13.14 -12.63
C VAL A 384 -15.67 13.99 -12.83
N ARG A 385 -16.00 14.85 -11.86
CA ARG A 385 -17.14 15.78 -11.99
C ARG A 385 -16.88 17.11 -11.28
N ALA A 386 -17.41 18.18 -11.87
CA ALA A 386 -17.59 19.43 -11.14
C ALA A 386 -18.83 19.30 -10.24
N VAL A 387 -18.70 19.69 -8.97
CA VAL A 387 -19.82 19.65 -8.01
C VAL A 387 -20.55 20.98 -7.99
N GLY A 388 -19.82 22.09 -7.92
CA GLY A 388 -20.39 23.44 -7.91
C GLY A 388 -19.61 24.40 -7.03
N PRO A 389 -19.98 25.69 -7.03
CA PRO A 389 -19.32 26.71 -6.23
C PRO A 389 -19.94 26.86 -4.83
N VAL A 390 -19.10 27.19 -3.85
CA VAL A 390 -19.49 27.76 -2.55
C VAL A 390 -19.11 29.24 -2.55
N ALA A 391 -20.01 30.11 -2.10
CA ALA A 391 -19.71 31.54 -1.98
C ALA A 391 -18.74 31.79 -0.82
N GLY A 392 -17.69 32.58 -1.06
CA GLY A 392 -16.72 32.93 -0.02
C GLY A 392 -15.39 33.43 -0.60
N PRO A 393 -14.59 34.13 0.21
CA PRO A 393 -13.23 34.50 -0.18
C PRO A 393 -12.34 33.26 -0.35
N VAL A 394 -11.05 33.47 -0.63
CA VAL A 394 -10.09 32.36 -0.65
C VAL A 394 -10.05 31.70 0.74
N PRO A 395 -10.36 30.39 0.89
CA PRO A 395 -10.30 29.71 2.17
C PRO A 395 -8.89 29.74 2.75
N SER A 396 -8.79 29.97 4.06
CA SER A 396 -7.56 29.80 4.82
C SER A 396 -7.27 28.32 5.11
N ALA A 397 -8.30 27.48 5.15
CA ALA A 397 -8.18 26.04 5.37
C ALA A 397 -9.39 25.27 4.81
N VAL A 398 -9.14 24.04 4.37
CA VAL A 398 -10.19 23.06 4.05
C VAL A 398 -9.81 21.73 4.68
N HIS A 399 -10.69 21.18 5.52
CA HIS A 399 -10.51 19.87 6.16
C HIS A 399 -11.81 19.09 6.15
N SER A 400 -11.71 17.77 6.04
CA SER A 400 -12.87 16.88 5.99
C SER A 400 -12.67 15.65 6.85
N ASP A 401 -13.75 15.13 7.40
CA ASP A 401 -13.89 13.74 7.88
C ASP A 401 -15.04 13.06 7.12
N PRO A 402 -15.38 11.79 7.41
CA PRO A 402 -16.49 11.10 6.75
C PRO A 402 -17.88 11.74 6.90
N ALA A 403 -18.06 12.73 7.80
CA ALA A 403 -19.35 13.35 8.09
C ALA A 403 -19.44 14.81 7.66
N VAL A 404 -18.35 15.58 7.76
CA VAL A 404 -18.35 17.02 7.52
C VAL A 404 -17.11 17.49 6.76
N THR A 405 -17.33 18.42 5.83
CA THR A 405 -16.27 19.21 5.19
C THR A 405 -16.33 20.65 5.73
N ALA A 406 -15.24 21.13 6.31
CA ALA A 406 -15.13 22.46 6.90
C ALA A 406 -14.30 23.40 6.00
N LEU A 407 -14.94 24.42 5.42
CA LEU A 407 -14.29 25.48 4.66
C LEU A 407 -14.13 26.70 5.57
N SER A 408 -12.90 27.02 5.96
CA SER A 408 -12.59 28.15 6.84
C SER A 408 -12.10 29.35 6.04
N PHE A 409 -12.62 30.53 6.36
CA PHE A 409 -12.34 31.77 5.66
C PHE A 409 -11.62 32.77 6.59
N PRO A 410 -10.79 33.68 6.02
CA PRO A 410 -10.05 34.67 6.79
C PRO A 410 -10.92 35.67 7.58
N ASP A 411 -12.20 35.80 7.23
CA ASP A 411 -13.17 36.64 7.95
C ASP A 411 -13.65 36.01 9.28
N GLY A 412 -13.16 34.81 9.61
CA GLY A 412 -13.51 34.07 10.82
C GLY A 412 -14.71 33.14 10.65
N THR A 413 -15.32 33.09 9.47
CA THR A 413 -16.41 32.16 9.15
C THR A 413 -15.86 30.80 8.75
N THR A 414 -16.44 29.73 9.27
CA THR A 414 -16.32 28.38 8.71
C THR A 414 -17.69 27.90 8.26
N VAL A 415 -17.79 27.48 7.01
CA VAL A 415 -18.95 26.78 6.46
C VAL A 415 -18.74 25.28 6.62
N LEU A 416 -19.71 24.60 7.22
CA LEU A 416 -19.73 23.15 7.40
C LEU A 416 -20.67 22.54 6.35
N LEU A 417 -20.13 21.67 5.50
CA LEU A 417 -20.88 20.96 4.48
C LEU A 417 -21.11 19.52 4.90
N ASP A 418 -22.29 18.98 4.58
CA ASP A 418 -22.60 17.56 4.72
C ASP A 418 -21.71 16.74 3.77
N ARG A 419 -20.86 15.88 4.34
CA ARG A 419 -19.94 15.09 3.52
C ARG A 419 -20.65 14.08 2.64
N ALA A 420 -21.67 13.40 3.15
CA ALA A 420 -22.41 12.38 2.40
C ALA A 420 -23.17 13.01 1.21
N ARG A 421 -23.73 14.21 1.40
CA ARG A 421 -24.35 14.96 0.29
C ARG A 421 -23.31 15.43 -0.72
N LEU A 422 -22.14 15.88 -0.26
CA LEU A 422 -21.05 16.29 -1.15
C LEU A 422 -20.53 15.10 -1.97
N ASP A 423 -20.37 13.94 -1.35
CA ASP A 423 -20.03 12.66 -1.99
C ASP A 423 -21.09 12.22 -3.01
N ALA A 424 -22.36 12.59 -2.82
CA ALA A 424 -23.43 12.42 -3.80
C ALA A 424 -23.48 13.52 -4.88
N GLY A 425 -22.67 14.58 -4.76
CA GLY A 425 -22.58 15.70 -5.72
C GLY A 425 -23.50 16.87 -5.41
N ALA A 426 -23.99 16.98 -4.17
CA ALA A 426 -24.82 18.07 -3.71
C ALA A 426 -24.14 18.86 -2.59
N ILE A 427 -24.08 20.18 -2.72
CA ILE A 427 -23.56 21.05 -1.68
C ILE A 427 -24.70 21.37 -0.71
N VAL A 428 -24.62 20.83 0.51
CA VAL A 428 -25.59 21.08 1.58
C VAL A 428 -24.84 21.59 2.81
N GLU A 429 -25.17 22.79 3.26
CA GLU A 429 -24.61 23.37 4.49
C GLU A 429 -25.33 22.78 5.71
N THR A 430 -24.57 22.25 6.66
CA THR A 430 -25.08 21.67 7.93
C THR A 430 -24.93 22.61 9.11
N GLY A 431 -24.03 23.58 9.02
CA GLY A 431 -23.80 24.56 10.08
C GLY A 431 -22.72 25.59 9.72
N ARG A 432 -22.54 26.55 10.63
CA ARG A 432 -21.48 27.55 10.57
C ARG A 432 -20.83 27.73 11.92
N ILE A 433 -19.53 28.03 11.89
CA ILE A 433 -18.79 28.49 13.07
C ILE A 433 -18.31 29.91 12.76
N THR A 434 -18.64 30.86 13.63
CA THR A 434 -18.19 32.25 13.50
C THR A 434 -17.20 32.57 14.61
N ARG A 435 -16.04 33.12 14.24
CA ARG A 435 -14.93 33.46 15.13
C ARG A 435 -14.40 34.85 14.76
N ALA A 436 -13.47 35.38 15.55
CA ALA A 436 -12.77 36.61 15.18
C ALA A 436 -11.98 36.41 13.87
N PRO A 437 -11.88 37.42 12.98
CA PRO A 437 -11.11 37.32 11.73
C PRO A 437 -9.64 36.98 11.97
N HIS A 438 -9.14 35.90 11.35
CA HIS A 438 -7.74 35.48 11.33
C HIS A 438 -7.51 34.39 10.27
N GLN A 439 -6.26 34.06 9.97
CA GLN A 439 -5.87 32.96 9.06
C GLN A 439 -5.99 31.58 9.73
N GLY A 440 -7.18 31.30 10.24
CA GLY A 440 -7.50 30.14 11.05
C GLY A 440 -7.96 28.91 10.26
N ALA A 441 -8.19 27.82 11.00
CA ALA A 441 -8.73 26.57 10.47
C ALA A 441 -9.76 25.97 11.43
N ALA A 442 -10.72 25.25 10.87
CA ALA A 442 -11.59 24.33 11.58
C ALA A 442 -11.33 22.92 11.04
N VAL A 443 -10.89 22.03 11.91
CA VAL A 443 -10.44 20.68 11.56
C VAL A 443 -11.36 19.65 12.22
N PRO A 444 -12.15 18.89 11.43
CA PRO A 444 -12.88 17.74 11.94
C PRO A 444 -11.90 16.71 12.54
N TYR A 445 -12.15 16.30 13.79
CA TYR A 445 -11.26 15.43 14.56
C TYR A 445 -12.04 14.73 15.69
N HIS A 446 -12.05 13.39 15.69
CA HIS A 446 -12.73 12.56 16.69
C HIS A 446 -14.19 12.99 16.96
N GLU A 447 -15.03 12.99 15.92
CA GLU A 447 -16.45 13.37 15.97
C GLU A 447 -16.73 14.84 16.39
N HIS A 448 -15.69 15.66 16.51
CA HIS A 448 -15.76 17.07 16.87
C HIS A 448 -15.07 17.94 15.82
N ILE A 449 -15.12 19.26 15.99
CA ILE A 449 -14.42 20.23 15.14
C ILE A 449 -13.52 21.08 16.03
N LEU A 450 -12.21 20.97 15.81
CA LEU A 450 -11.21 21.84 16.42
C LEU A 450 -11.13 23.14 15.61
N ALA A 451 -11.70 24.21 16.14
CA ALA A 451 -11.71 25.52 15.49
C ALA A 451 -10.70 26.45 16.14
N SER A 452 -9.80 27.02 15.34
CA SER A 452 -8.82 27.99 15.81
C SER A 452 -9.47 29.31 16.18
N GLU A 453 -8.94 29.93 17.23
CA GLU A 453 -9.15 31.32 17.60
C GLU A 453 -7.84 32.09 17.42
N PRO A 454 -7.83 33.44 17.42
CA PRO A 454 -6.60 34.20 17.23
C PRO A 454 -5.44 33.80 18.14
N ASP A 455 -5.73 33.36 19.37
CA ASP A 455 -4.73 33.01 20.38
C ASP A 455 -4.94 31.62 21.03
N GLY A 456 -5.75 30.74 20.42
CA GLY A 456 -6.11 29.46 21.03
C GLY A 456 -6.93 28.54 20.13
N VAL A 457 -7.49 27.46 20.69
CA VAL A 457 -8.32 26.49 19.97
C VAL A 457 -9.55 26.16 20.81
N ARG A 458 -10.71 26.15 20.15
CA ARG A 458 -11.99 25.75 20.74
C ARG A 458 -12.49 24.47 20.09
N VAL A 459 -13.12 23.60 20.88
CA VAL A 459 -13.76 22.37 20.43
C VAL A 459 -15.24 22.65 20.21
N HIS A 460 -15.75 22.28 19.04
CA HIS A 460 -17.15 22.37 18.67
C HIS A 460 -17.72 20.99 18.36
N ASP A 461 -19.03 20.82 18.53
CA ASP A 461 -19.75 19.67 17.96
C ASP A 461 -19.89 19.79 16.43
N ARG A 462 -20.45 18.76 15.79
CA ARG A 462 -20.65 18.73 14.33
C ARG A 462 -21.64 19.78 13.80
N GLN A 463 -22.43 20.41 14.67
CA GLN A 463 -23.32 21.51 14.29
C GLN A 463 -22.65 22.89 14.50
N GLY A 464 -21.39 22.90 14.95
CA GLY A 464 -20.63 24.13 15.19
C GLY A 464 -20.86 24.76 16.56
N ARG A 465 -21.54 24.09 17.50
CA ARG A 465 -21.75 24.60 18.86
C ARG A 465 -20.52 24.34 19.73
N PRO A 466 -20.04 25.31 20.51
CA PRO A 466 -18.86 25.12 21.35
C PRO A 466 -19.14 24.16 22.51
N VAL A 467 -18.25 23.20 22.75
CA VAL A 467 -18.38 22.19 23.81
C VAL A 467 -17.21 22.19 24.80
N ALA A 468 -16.01 22.58 24.36
CA ALA A 468 -14.83 22.68 25.23
C ALA A 468 -13.83 23.72 24.66
N ALA A 469 -12.83 24.08 25.46
CA ALA A 469 -11.71 24.90 25.04
C ALA A 469 -10.39 24.19 25.41
N ILE A 470 -9.36 24.38 24.59
CA ILE A 470 -8.04 23.83 24.87
C ILE A 470 -7.32 24.77 25.84
N ASP A 471 -6.96 24.25 27.01
CA ASP A 471 -6.26 24.98 28.08
C ASP A 471 -4.75 25.12 27.79
N GLN A 472 -4.42 25.62 26.60
CA GLN A 472 -3.06 25.92 26.19
C GLN A 472 -3.07 27.05 25.13
N PRO A 473 -2.39 28.18 25.36
CA PRO A 473 -2.39 29.30 24.43
C PRO A 473 -1.60 29.00 23.13
N CYS A 474 -2.08 29.56 22.03
CA CYS A 474 -1.41 29.56 20.74
C CYS A 474 -1.43 30.98 20.16
N PRO A 475 -0.54 31.87 20.63
CA PRO A 475 -0.58 33.29 20.28
C PRO A 475 -0.38 33.51 18.78
N ARG A 476 -1.19 34.41 18.19
CA ARG A 476 -1.19 34.70 16.75
C ARG A 476 -1.25 33.44 15.89
N LEU A 477 -2.19 32.55 16.17
CA LEU A 477 -2.33 31.24 15.52
C LEU A 477 -2.40 31.40 13.98
N GLU A 478 -1.50 30.69 13.29
CA GLU A 478 -1.48 30.61 11.84
C GLU A 478 -0.80 29.31 11.40
N GLY A 479 -1.36 28.65 10.39
CA GLY A 479 -0.88 27.34 9.95
C GLY A 479 -1.48 26.20 10.75
N HIS A 480 -1.71 25.09 10.08
CA HIS A 480 -2.42 23.95 10.64
C HIS A 480 -2.09 22.67 9.86
N ALA A 481 -2.18 21.51 10.50
CA ALA A 481 -1.98 20.21 9.86
C ALA A 481 -2.70 19.09 10.63
N SER A 482 -3.33 18.17 9.90
CA SER A 482 -3.82 16.91 10.47
C SER A 482 -2.76 15.82 10.33
N THR A 483 -2.47 15.11 11.43
CA THR A 483 -1.47 14.03 11.50
C THR A 483 -2.06 12.81 12.19
N ARG A 484 -1.43 11.64 12.02
CA ARG A 484 -1.79 10.42 12.78
C ARG A 484 -1.63 10.56 14.30
N ARG A 485 -1.00 11.63 14.79
CA ARG A 485 -0.80 11.88 16.22
C ARG A 485 -1.78 12.91 16.79
N GLY A 486 -2.53 13.61 15.95
CA GLY A 486 -3.38 14.71 16.34
C GLY A 486 -3.32 15.89 15.37
N VAL A 487 -3.99 16.97 15.72
CA VAL A 487 -4.04 18.20 14.92
C VAL A 487 -3.02 19.19 15.44
N VAL A 488 -2.17 19.69 14.56
CA VAL A 488 -1.14 20.68 14.87
C VAL A 488 -1.61 22.05 14.42
N PHE A 489 -1.51 23.05 15.29
CA PHE A 489 -1.71 24.47 14.97
C PHE A 489 -0.39 25.23 15.14
N GLY A 490 -0.03 26.07 14.17
CA GLY A 490 1.16 26.90 14.24
C GLY A 490 0.90 28.14 15.10
N CYS A 491 1.87 28.50 15.93
CA CYS A 491 1.79 29.62 16.86
C CYS A 491 3.00 30.55 16.69
N ALA A 492 2.92 31.78 17.19
CA ALA A 492 4.06 32.70 17.18
C ALA A 492 5.31 32.19 17.92
N ASP A 493 5.12 31.27 18.87
CA ASP A 493 6.10 30.73 19.81
C ASP A 493 6.36 29.23 19.62
N GLY A 494 5.81 28.60 18.57
CA GLY A 494 6.03 27.19 18.25
C GLY A 494 4.85 26.55 17.55
N ALA A 495 4.45 25.36 17.98
CA ALA A 495 3.21 24.71 17.58
C ALA A 495 2.41 24.23 18.79
N LEU A 496 1.10 24.10 18.62
CA LEU A 496 0.17 23.48 19.56
C LEU A 496 -0.32 22.17 18.95
N LEU A 497 0.03 21.03 19.56
CA LEU A 497 -0.50 19.72 19.22
C LEU A 497 -1.76 19.46 20.05
N VAL A 498 -2.89 19.24 19.40
CA VAL A 498 -4.16 18.87 20.03
C VAL A 498 -4.43 17.39 19.78
N THR A 499 -4.68 16.65 20.85
CA THR A 499 -4.96 15.21 20.84
C THR A 499 -6.25 14.91 21.60
N GLU A 500 -6.85 13.76 21.32
CA GLU A 500 -8.05 13.25 22.00
C GLU A 500 -7.72 11.90 22.67
N GLU A 501 -8.02 11.78 23.96
CA GLU A 501 -7.93 10.51 24.69
C GLU A 501 -9.14 10.34 25.63
N GLY A 502 -9.96 9.32 25.39
CA GLY A 502 -11.10 8.97 26.24
C GLY A 502 -12.23 10.01 26.27
N GLY A 503 -12.43 10.73 25.17
CA GLY A 503 -13.35 11.86 24.99
C GLY A 503 -12.78 13.21 25.42
N ALA A 504 -11.57 13.26 25.97
CA ALA A 504 -10.95 14.49 26.48
C ALA A 504 -9.91 15.05 25.50
N PHE A 505 -10.05 16.33 25.14
CA PHE A 505 -9.10 17.02 24.29
C PHE A 505 -7.99 17.69 25.11
N ARG A 506 -6.73 17.48 24.72
CA ARG A 506 -5.54 18.04 25.38
C ARG A 506 -4.65 18.77 24.38
N GLY A 507 -4.16 19.93 24.79
CA GLY A 507 -3.15 20.70 24.06
C GLY A 507 -1.76 20.49 24.64
N GLU A 508 -0.77 20.22 23.79
CA GLU A 508 0.65 20.13 24.14
C GLU A 508 1.43 21.17 23.33
N LYS A 509 2.18 22.04 24.01
CA LYS A 509 2.99 23.06 23.35
C LYS A 509 4.34 22.50 22.92
N ILE A 510 4.71 22.73 21.67
CA ILE A 510 6.02 22.38 21.10
C ILE A 510 6.75 23.68 20.73
N PRO A 511 7.56 24.26 21.64
CA PRO A 511 8.15 25.58 21.45
C PRO A 511 9.23 25.59 20.37
N TYR A 512 9.43 26.72 19.72
CA TYR A 512 10.60 26.90 18.86
C TYR A 512 11.91 26.80 19.67
N PRO A 513 12.99 26.28 19.07
CA PRO A 513 14.28 26.14 19.75
C PRO A 513 14.98 27.48 19.97
N GLY A 514 14.54 28.55 19.29
CA GLY A 514 15.08 29.89 19.42
C GLY A 514 14.26 30.91 18.64
N PRO A 515 14.62 32.21 18.72
CA PRO A 515 13.94 33.26 17.98
C PRO A 515 14.12 33.09 16.47
N GLY A 516 13.07 33.37 15.71
CA GLY A 516 13.11 33.24 14.25
C GLY A 516 11.79 33.56 13.59
N GLU A 517 11.82 33.50 12.26
CA GLU A 517 10.59 33.55 11.46
C GLU A 517 9.74 32.31 11.75
N ARG A 518 8.45 32.53 12.01
CA ARG A 518 7.52 31.46 12.38
C ARG A 518 7.08 30.64 11.18
N ALA A 519 6.64 29.41 11.45
CA ALA A 519 5.91 28.58 10.50
C ALA A 519 4.46 29.10 10.39
N THR A 520 4.03 29.45 9.19
CA THR A 520 2.65 29.93 8.91
C THR A 520 1.82 28.97 8.05
N ALA A 521 2.47 27.98 7.43
CA ALA A 521 1.81 26.96 6.63
C ALA A 521 2.62 25.66 6.71
N PHE A 522 1.94 24.55 6.94
CA PHE A 522 2.57 23.23 6.99
C PHE A 522 2.28 22.46 5.71
N THR A 523 3.30 21.76 5.22
CA THR A 523 3.20 20.82 4.11
C THR A 523 3.76 19.47 4.52
N HIS A 524 3.02 18.42 4.19
CA HIS A 524 3.37 17.05 4.50
C HIS A 524 2.61 16.09 3.59
N ARG A 525 3.09 14.85 3.52
CA ARG A 525 2.25 13.74 3.05
C ARG A 525 1.07 13.52 4.02
N PRO A 526 -0.17 13.32 3.55
CA PRO A 526 -1.29 12.95 4.41
C PRO A 526 -0.93 11.80 5.38
N GLY A 527 -1.36 11.95 6.63
CA GLY A 527 -1.05 11.01 7.72
C GLY A 527 0.40 11.03 8.24
N SER A 528 1.32 11.79 7.64
CA SER A 528 2.68 11.97 8.16
C SER A 528 2.67 12.64 9.54
N THR A 529 3.65 12.29 10.39
CA THR A 529 3.94 12.95 11.67
C THR A 529 5.10 13.92 11.57
N THR A 530 5.68 14.09 10.38
CA THR A 530 6.71 15.07 10.08
C THR A 530 6.09 16.13 9.19
N LEU A 531 6.23 17.40 9.59
CA LEU A 531 5.68 18.57 8.89
C LEU A 531 6.82 19.47 8.43
N ALA A 532 6.71 20.06 7.25
CA ALA A 532 7.62 21.09 6.79
C ALA A 532 6.92 22.45 6.71
N ALA A 533 7.64 23.53 6.93
CA ALA A 533 7.13 24.88 6.75
C ALA A 533 8.25 25.80 6.27
N LYS A 534 7.89 26.84 5.50
CA LYS A 534 8.86 27.88 5.14
C LYS A 534 9.20 28.71 6.39
N SER A 535 10.46 29.15 6.48
CA SER A 535 10.97 30.08 7.50
C SER A 535 11.38 31.39 6.81
N GLY A 536 10.41 31.99 6.12
CA GLY A 536 10.54 33.08 5.13
C GLY A 536 11.82 33.05 4.31
N GLU A 537 12.71 34.02 4.48
CA GLU A 537 13.87 34.17 3.57
C GLU A 537 15.11 33.38 4.03
N ARG A 538 15.10 32.79 5.23
CA ARG A 538 16.27 32.08 5.79
C ARG A 538 16.29 30.59 5.45
N GLY A 539 15.14 29.94 5.41
CA GLY A 539 15.12 28.51 5.12
C GLY A 539 13.81 27.80 5.40
N VAL A 540 13.90 26.62 6.00
CA VAL A 540 12.78 25.70 6.23
C VAL A 540 12.78 25.18 7.66
N TRP A 541 11.59 25.13 8.26
CA TRP A 541 11.32 24.39 9.48
C TRP A 541 10.89 22.97 9.16
N VAL A 542 11.37 22.01 9.94
CA VAL A 542 10.83 20.65 10.02
C VAL A 542 10.39 20.38 11.46
N LEU A 543 9.12 20.03 11.65
CA LEU A 543 8.57 19.61 12.92
C LEU A 543 8.36 18.10 12.90
N ASP A 544 9.07 17.38 13.77
CA ASP A 544 8.75 16.00 14.12
C ASP A 544 7.76 15.99 15.28
N VAL A 545 6.49 15.75 14.97
CA VAL A 545 5.40 15.75 15.95
C VAL A 545 5.53 14.59 16.93
N ALA A 546 6.06 13.44 16.48
CA ALA A 546 6.23 12.28 17.33
C ALA A 546 7.32 12.52 18.39
N ARG A 547 8.42 13.18 18.02
CA ARG A 547 9.54 13.51 18.92
C ARG A 547 9.37 14.86 19.64
N ARG A 548 8.41 15.70 19.24
CA ARG A 548 8.24 17.09 19.68
C ARG A 548 9.51 17.93 19.44
N THR A 549 10.16 17.73 18.30
CA THR A 549 11.40 18.42 17.98
C THR A 549 11.27 19.22 16.70
N TRP A 550 11.76 20.46 16.76
CA TRP A 550 11.94 21.31 15.60
C TRP A 550 13.38 21.22 15.10
N HIS A 551 13.52 21.19 13.78
CA HIS A 551 14.77 21.37 13.08
C HIS A 551 14.65 22.57 12.15
N HIS A 552 15.61 23.49 12.23
CA HIS A 552 15.74 24.59 11.27
C HIS A 552 16.85 24.24 10.28
N HIS A 553 16.56 24.38 9.00
CA HIS A 553 17.52 24.15 7.93
C HIS A 553 17.70 25.44 7.14
N ASP A 554 18.92 25.98 7.15
CA ASP A 554 19.31 27.15 6.38
C ASP A 554 19.43 26.79 4.90
N THR A 555 18.34 26.98 4.15
CA THR A 555 18.26 26.71 2.71
C THR A 555 18.24 27.99 1.87
N GLY A 556 18.21 29.16 2.49
CA GLY A 556 17.82 30.40 1.84
C GLY A 556 16.34 30.41 1.43
N PRO A 557 15.92 31.35 0.55
CA PRO A 557 14.53 31.50 0.17
C PRO A 557 14.04 30.35 -0.73
N VAL A 558 12.92 29.74 -0.33
CA VAL A 558 12.33 28.58 -1.01
C VAL A 558 11.01 28.94 -1.71
N ALA A 559 10.86 28.44 -2.93
CA ALA A 559 9.63 28.58 -3.71
C ALA A 559 8.55 27.58 -3.23
N ALA A 560 8.94 26.34 -2.97
CA ALA A 560 8.06 25.29 -2.46
C ALA A 560 8.82 24.33 -1.55
N VAL A 561 8.12 23.75 -0.59
CA VAL A 561 8.69 22.75 0.33
C VAL A 561 7.62 21.71 0.66
N ASN A 562 8.03 20.44 0.80
CA ASN A 562 7.19 19.39 1.35
C ASN A 562 8.06 18.28 1.96
N VAL A 563 7.54 17.57 2.97
CA VAL A 563 8.22 16.43 3.59
C VAL A 563 7.39 15.16 3.41
N VAL A 564 8.07 14.11 2.95
CA VAL A 564 7.45 12.82 2.64
C VAL A 564 6.99 12.10 3.91
N GLY A 565 7.79 12.19 4.98
CA GLY A 565 7.50 11.54 6.27
C GLY A 565 8.75 11.21 7.07
N GLU A 566 8.59 10.43 8.14
CA GLU A 566 9.69 10.01 9.01
C GLU A 566 10.72 9.16 8.24
N GLY A 567 12.01 9.51 8.35
CA GLY A 567 13.11 8.83 7.66
C GLY A 567 13.22 9.12 6.15
N ALA A 568 12.22 9.78 5.57
CA ALA A 568 12.14 10.14 4.16
C ALA A 568 12.67 11.58 3.91
N PRO A 569 12.98 11.96 2.66
CA PRO A 569 13.59 13.26 2.40
C PRO A 569 12.61 14.42 2.59
N LEU A 570 13.17 15.54 3.02
CA LEU A 570 12.63 16.88 2.85
C LEU A 570 12.91 17.34 1.42
N LEU A 571 11.86 17.71 0.68
CA LEU A 571 11.98 18.23 -0.68
C LEU A 571 11.88 19.75 -0.66
N VAL A 572 12.90 20.42 -1.21
CA VAL A 572 13.03 21.88 -1.22
C VAL A 572 13.26 22.35 -2.64
N LEU A 573 12.32 23.12 -3.18
CA LEU A 573 12.49 23.84 -4.43
C LEU A 573 12.94 25.26 -4.12
N GLY A 574 14.18 25.60 -4.45
CA GLY A 574 14.72 26.95 -4.29
C GLY A 574 14.13 27.92 -5.31
N ARG A 575 14.22 29.23 -5.04
CA ARG A 575 13.90 30.27 -6.04
C ARG A 575 14.87 30.28 -7.24
N ASP A 576 15.99 29.56 -7.12
CA ASP A 576 16.92 29.26 -8.20
C ASP A 576 16.39 28.18 -9.18
N GLY A 577 15.23 27.57 -8.88
CA GLY A 577 14.62 26.55 -9.72
C GLY A 577 15.21 25.14 -9.54
N VAL A 578 16.12 24.95 -8.59
CA VAL A 578 16.74 23.66 -8.28
C VAL A 578 15.95 22.96 -7.18
N LEU A 579 15.48 21.75 -7.47
CA LEU A 579 14.87 20.86 -6.49
C LEU A 579 15.97 20.10 -5.74
N ARG A 580 15.87 20.06 -4.41
CA ARG A 580 16.83 19.41 -3.52
C ARG A 580 16.13 18.43 -2.60
N ALA A 581 16.71 17.24 -2.45
CA ALA A 581 16.33 16.26 -1.45
C ALA A 581 17.31 16.38 -0.29
N ARG A 582 16.80 16.66 0.91
CA ARG A 582 17.57 16.79 2.13
C ARG A 582 17.11 15.78 3.16
N ASP A 583 17.99 15.35 4.03
CA ASP A 583 17.60 14.63 5.23
C ASP A 583 16.77 15.53 6.14
N ALA A 584 15.58 15.08 6.56
CA ALA A 584 14.64 15.93 7.30
C ALA A 584 15.14 16.30 8.71
N ALA A 585 15.98 15.46 9.32
CA ALA A 585 16.49 15.68 10.67
C ALA A 585 17.79 16.50 10.69
N THR A 586 18.72 16.21 9.78
CA THR A 586 20.07 16.79 9.74
C THR A 586 20.22 17.93 8.74
N GLY A 587 19.32 18.04 7.76
CA GLY A 587 19.39 19.06 6.71
C GLY A 587 20.40 18.75 5.61
N ALA A 588 21.16 17.65 5.75
CA ALA A 588 22.18 17.23 4.80
C ALA A 588 21.56 16.99 3.42
N GLU A 589 22.14 17.62 2.40
CA GLU A 589 21.71 17.44 1.02
C GLU A 589 22.09 16.04 0.54
N ARG A 590 21.11 15.30 0.02
CA ARG A 590 21.27 13.95 -0.53
C ARG A 590 21.33 13.98 -2.06
N ALA A 591 20.55 14.85 -2.69
CA ALA A 591 20.50 15.04 -4.13
C ALA A 591 20.01 16.45 -4.49
N ALA A 592 20.41 16.92 -5.67
CA ALA A 592 19.95 18.18 -6.26
C ALA A 592 19.80 18.03 -7.77
N ALA A 593 18.72 18.56 -8.33
CA ALA A 593 18.45 18.54 -9.76
C ALA A 593 17.81 19.87 -10.21
N PRO A 594 18.31 20.52 -11.27
CA PRO A 594 17.60 21.62 -11.91
C PRO A 594 16.23 21.14 -12.39
N LEU A 595 15.16 21.85 -12.04
CA LEU A 595 13.79 21.42 -12.35
C LEU A 595 12.98 22.50 -13.07
N LEU A 596 13.03 23.73 -12.57
CA LEU A 596 12.31 24.87 -13.14
C LEU A 596 13.29 25.99 -13.51
N PRO A 597 12.97 26.84 -14.49
CA PRO A 597 13.67 28.10 -14.62
C PRO A 597 13.29 29.03 -13.45
N PRO A 598 14.20 29.90 -12.96
CA PRO A 598 13.97 30.73 -11.76
C PRO A 598 12.69 31.58 -11.80
N ASP A 599 12.33 32.10 -12.98
CA ASP A 599 11.13 32.92 -13.23
C ASP A 599 9.82 32.12 -13.20
N ALA A 600 9.88 30.79 -13.34
CA ALA A 600 8.72 29.91 -13.23
C ALA A 600 8.52 29.32 -11.82
N THR A 601 9.32 29.71 -10.82
CA THR A 601 9.18 29.17 -9.46
C THR A 601 7.99 29.76 -8.69
N GLY A 602 7.48 30.92 -9.12
CA GLY A 602 6.31 31.57 -8.53
C GLY A 602 5.04 30.76 -8.75
N GLY A 603 4.45 30.23 -7.67
CA GLY A 603 3.25 29.38 -7.72
C GLY A 603 3.53 27.88 -7.84
N ALA A 604 4.81 27.48 -7.85
CA ALA A 604 5.17 26.06 -7.81
C ALA A 604 4.77 25.45 -6.45
N VAL A 605 4.28 24.23 -6.48
CA VAL A 605 3.94 23.42 -5.32
C VAL A 605 4.55 22.03 -5.47
N ILE A 606 4.83 21.39 -4.35
CA ILE A 606 5.31 20.01 -4.30
C ILE A 606 4.24 19.19 -3.61
N GLN A 607 3.65 18.23 -4.32
CA GLN A 607 2.82 17.18 -3.75
C GLN A 607 3.67 15.93 -3.59
N VAL A 608 3.47 15.15 -2.53
CA VAL A 608 4.33 13.99 -2.21
C VAL A 608 3.48 12.80 -1.82
N ASP A 609 3.76 11.63 -2.39
CA ASP A 609 3.24 10.34 -1.95
C ASP A 609 4.35 9.49 -1.28
N THR A 610 4.10 8.20 -1.07
CA THR A 610 5.03 7.24 -0.45
C THR A 610 6.26 6.88 -1.29
N THR A 611 6.27 7.18 -2.58
CA THR A 611 7.32 6.81 -3.55
C THR A 611 7.70 7.89 -4.57
N ARG A 612 6.86 8.89 -4.79
CA ARG A 612 6.98 9.94 -5.82
C ARG A 612 6.63 11.32 -5.27
N ALA A 613 7.16 12.33 -5.93
CA ALA A 613 6.74 13.71 -5.76
C ALA A 613 6.28 14.30 -7.09
N TYR A 614 5.31 15.21 -7.04
CA TYR A 614 4.75 15.89 -8.20
C TYR A 614 4.98 17.38 -8.06
N VAL A 615 5.57 17.98 -9.09
CA VAL A 615 5.87 19.42 -9.12
C VAL A 615 5.26 20.03 -10.37
N ASN A 616 4.40 21.03 -10.22
CA ASN A 616 3.87 21.79 -11.34
C ASN A 616 4.90 22.79 -11.86
N ASN A 617 4.83 23.09 -13.16
CA ASN A 617 5.47 24.26 -13.76
C ASN A 617 4.40 25.35 -13.98
N PRO A 618 4.30 26.38 -13.12
CA PRO A 618 3.29 27.44 -13.26
C PRO A 618 3.37 28.23 -14.57
N GLY A 619 4.55 28.28 -15.19
CA GLY A 619 4.78 28.99 -16.45
C GLY A 619 4.27 28.23 -17.68
N SER A 620 4.12 26.91 -17.58
CA SER A 620 3.72 26.02 -18.67
C SER A 620 2.61 25.06 -18.22
N GLY A 621 2.22 24.11 -19.09
CA GLY A 621 1.28 23.05 -18.74
C GLY A 621 1.95 21.78 -18.18
N GLU A 622 3.24 21.82 -17.86
CA GLU A 622 4.00 20.63 -17.47
C GLU A 622 3.88 20.33 -15.97
N LEU A 623 3.76 19.04 -15.65
CA LEU A 623 3.80 18.49 -14.30
C LEU A 623 4.90 17.41 -14.28
N TYR A 624 5.85 17.52 -13.37
CA TYR A 624 6.97 16.59 -13.28
C TYR A 624 6.73 15.58 -12.17
N GLU A 625 6.78 14.29 -12.51
CA GLU A 625 6.87 13.21 -11.55
C GLU A 625 8.34 12.93 -11.24
N ILE A 626 8.68 13.04 -9.96
CA ILE A 626 10.04 12.93 -9.44
C ILE A 626 10.15 11.69 -8.56
N ASP A 627 11.09 10.82 -8.92
CA ASP A 627 11.51 9.72 -8.05
C ASP A 627 12.55 10.25 -7.05
N TYR A 628 12.09 10.61 -5.85
CA TYR A 628 12.98 11.11 -4.81
C TYR A 628 13.83 10.00 -4.16
N ASN A 629 13.55 8.74 -4.44
CA ASN A 629 14.37 7.61 -3.99
C ASN A 629 15.50 7.30 -5.00
N ASP A 630 15.45 7.88 -6.19
CA ASP A 630 16.43 7.72 -7.26
C ASP A 630 17.03 9.08 -7.66
N ASN A 631 17.72 9.72 -6.71
CA ASN A 631 18.46 10.97 -6.91
C ASN A 631 17.65 12.10 -7.59
N LEU A 632 16.37 12.23 -7.25
CA LEU A 632 15.45 13.19 -7.88
C LEU A 632 15.30 13.00 -9.39
N ARG A 633 15.45 11.79 -9.91
CA ARG A 633 15.23 11.50 -11.33
C ARG A 633 13.79 11.87 -11.69
N ARG A 634 13.65 12.66 -12.75
CA ARG A 634 12.35 12.88 -13.40
C ARG A 634 11.91 11.58 -14.06
N ALA A 635 10.92 10.92 -13.45
CA ALA A 635 10.37 9.66 -13.92
C ALA A 635 9.50 9.87 -15.16
N ARG A 636 8.60 10.86 -15.10
CA ARG A 636 7.67 11.22 -16.17
C ARG A 636 7.40 12.72 -16.18
N THR A 637 6.88 13.21 -17.30
CA THR A 637 6.30 14.55 -17.44
C THR A 637 4.89 14.40 -17.98
N PHE A 638 3.90 14.90 -17.23
CA PHE A 638 2.54 15.04 -17.72
C PHE A 638 2.35 16.44 -18.29
N THR A 639 1.50 16.56 -19.31
CA THR A 639 1.22 17.86 -19.95
C THR A 639 -0.27 18.11 -19.98
N VAL A 640 -0.70 19.23 -19.41
CA VAL A 640 -2.06 19.75 -19.53
C VAL A 640 -2.10 20.90 -20.53
N PRO A 641 -3.21 21.09 -21.28
CA PRO A 641 -3.41 22.30 -22.07
C PRO A 641 -3.41 23.56 -21.17
N GLY A 642 -2.77 24.64 -21.61
CA GLY A 642 -2.69 25.89 -20.84
C GLY A 642 -1.57 25.89 -19.80
N LYS A 643 -1.82 26.47 -18.63
CA LYS A 643 -0.86 26.55 -17.52
C LYS A 643 -1.28 25.72 -16.31
N ALA A 644 -0.31 25.08 -15.66
CA ALA A 644 -0.49 24.38 -14.39
C ALA A 644 -0.24 25.33 -13.21
N SER A 645 -1.04 26.39 -13.09
CA SER A 645 -0.82 27.46 -12.09
C SER A 645 -1.04 26.99 -10.66
N HIS A 646 -2.03 26.11 -10.44
CA HIS A 646 -2.31 25.50 -9.15
C HIS A 646 -2.48 23.99 -9.31
N MET A 647 -2.06 23.24 -8.30
CA MET A 647 -2.13 21.78 -8.30
C MET A 647 -2.39 21.24 -6.89
N VAL A 648 -3.29 20.27 -6.79
CA VAL A 648 -3.49 19.48 -5.58
C VAL A 648 -3.67 18.02 -5.92
N GLU A 649 -3.21 17.13 -5.04
CA GLU A 649 -3.31 15.69 -5.20
C GLU A 649 -4.52 15.14 -4.43
N THR A 650 -5.17 14.15 -5.03
CA THR A 650 -6.36 13.44 -4.53
C THR A 650 -6.20 11.93 -4.79
N GLY A 651 -7.07 11.11 -4.21
CA GLY A 651 -7.01 9.65 -4.28
C GLY A 651 -6.23 8.97 -3.17
N ARG A 652 -6.14 9.60 -2.00
CA ARG A 652 -5.27 9.19 -0.88
C ARG A 652 -5.71 9.72 0.48
#